data_AF-A0A924YQY8-F1
#
_entry.id   AF-A0A924YQY8-F1
#
_cell.length_a   1.000
_cell.length_b   1.000
_cell.length_c   1.000
_cell.angle_alpha   90.00
_cell.angle_beta   90.00
_cell.angle_gamma   90.00
#
_symmetry.space_group_name_H-M   'P 1'
#
loop_
_entity.id
_entity.type
_entity.pdbx_description
1 polymer ?
#
loop_
_entity_poly.entity_id
_entity_poly.type
_entity_poly.pdbx_seq_one_letter_code
_entity_poly.pdbx_strand_id
1 'polypeptide(L)'
;MTTALPILRTDDVEHEQASHVAGLSNLAALHADGIVPGGWWHREGDRIECDLCPRRCVMKDGDRGFCFVRQNLGGQMMLTTYGRSTGFCIDPIEKKPLNHFLPGTSVLSFGTAGCNLGCKFCQNWDISKSRETERLSQRALPDEVARAALEMGCASVAYTYNDPVIWAEYAIDTALACKELGIKSVAVTAGYITPEARGAFYQFMDAANVDLKAFTEEFYYRTTLSHLQPVLDTLRWLKHETNVWFEITNLVIPQANDELEEFRQMSDWILEAVGDEVPLHFSAFHPDFRMLDRPRTPHETLITARDIAMKAGLKYVYVGNVDDATRQSTYCSNCKKLLIERNWYELGEYALNRDRCRHCGTHIAGVFATRPGNWGRKRQPVDMKQFHSPDRDRPLVLPERPLRPSDANVAGTLRVPSPVASAPISAAGSPTADGTRSVPATIAKPTAAPPGTITVQIPKTAPNLSPTQRQILFATAAELVRAAAEGRAPETSAFDRSGMRLNIVSGTFVSLKRRGRLRSCCGSFGQAMQLNQCLREAANRTATNDPRFPKVSVSELPHLDLDVWLLFAPEQVTERGLDRINAVTIGKHGLQIIRGQQRGLLLPGVATDNGWDSEEFLNQVCVKAGLTPTAWKSDDTVLFRFEGDVIHGPMSSAGQMSVSVPSRPLLTAAEFEQLTNFARQSVFSLLAGMTPLYFCPGVPDADVHGVAVMITQPGTNFWLSVSRLSAKDKSPLQTTLFTQCETLAKALAGRNLSLDQLRVDILALDDTAMHGTVAEPDSKGIDSATRGVLITERNKHGFVFDRTLSPEQLVRDASQLAQVIAPEWSQLFSLRALCSCDRFTVEMTPKPAAGADVRPAAVAGKFYPGDAAGVAAELDRMLGKGETERVKVCAAMVPHAGWRFSGKLAADVLKRIELPRTVIVLGPKHTPNGLDWAVAPHRVWSFPGGQLESDPELARALAAAIPGLQLDAAAHQQEHGIEVELPIIHRLAPQTKVVGVCVSGATLQRCEDFARGLASVLENFLDPPLLLISSDMNHYASDAETRRLDTLALAEFDRLNEDALFETCQSNHISMCGLVPAVIVMKTLKKLGRLNRSIEVGYATSAEASGDTTRCVGYAGRLLV
;
A
#
# COMPACT_ATOMS: atom_id res chain seq x y z
N MET A 1 -27.12 -31.68 69.97
CA MET A 1 -27.96 -32.78 69.48
C MET A 1 -27.15 -33.61 68.49
N THR A 2 -26.74 -34.80 68.92
CA THR A 2 -26.86 -36.11 68.21
C THR A 2 -27.47 -36.08 66.79
N THR A 3 -27.05 -36.90 65.79
CA THR A 3 -26.22 -38.13 65.81
C THR A 3 -25.79 -38.58 64.39
N ALA A 4 -24.63 -39.25 64.31
CA ALA A 4 -24.24 -40.40 63.46
C ALA A 4 -24.69 -40.56 61.98
N LEU A 5 -23.71 -40.87 61.12
CA LEU A 5 -23.83 -41.57 59.82
C LEU A 5 -23.08 -42.93 59.89
N PRO A 6 -23.63 -44.05 59.38
CA PRO A 6 -22.94 -45.35 59.38
C PRO A 6 -22.53 -45.88 57.98
N ILE A 7 -21.23 -46.20 57.86
CA ILE A 7 -20.62 -47.47 57.39
C ILE A 7 -21.24 -48.22 56.17
N LEU A 8 -20.49 -48.16 55.06
CA LEU A 8 -20.03 -49.24 54.14
C LEU A 8 -20.81 -50.58 54.02
N ARG A 9 -21.08 -50.99 52.76
CA ARG A 9 -20.57 -52.26 52.19
C ARG A 9 -20.53 -52.25 50.65
N THR A 10 -19.90 -53.28 50.08
CA THR A 10 -19.33 -53.38 48.73
C THR A 10 -20.22 -54.13 47.73
N ASP A 11 -19.74 -54.17 46.48
CA ASP A 11 -20.22 -54.93 45.31
C ASP A 11 -21.43 -54.24 44.63
N ASP A 12 -21.42 -53.92 43.32
CA ASP A 12 -20.74 -54.58 42.19
C ASP A 12 -19.66 -53.75 41.45
N VAL A 13 -18.73 -54.49 40.84
CA VAL A 13 -17.78 -54.05 39.80
C VAL A 13 -18.43 -54.32 38.42
N GLU A 14 -17.88 -53.73 37.34
CA GLU A 14 -18.29 -53.91 35.93
C GLU A 14 -19.48 -53.07 35.42
N HIS A 15 -19.36 -51.74 35.39
CA HIS A 15 -19.89 -50.98 34.22
C HIS A 15 -19.33 -49.56 33.93
N GLU A 16 -18.29 -49.07 34.61
CA GLU A 16 -17.84 -47.66 34.46
C GLU A 16 -16.44 -47.44 33.85
N GLN A 17 -15.97 -48.37 33.00
CA GLN A 17 -14.75 -48.16 32.18
C GLN A 17 -15.02 -47.71 30.72
N ALA A 18 -16.27 -47.40 30.36
CA ALA A 18 -16.67 -47.16 28.96
C ALA A 18 -16.85 -45.68 28.55
N SER A 19 -16.86 -44.72 29.48
CA SER A 19 -17.24 -43.32 29.20
C SER A 19 -16.08 -42.34 29.01
N HIS A 20 -14.84 -42.67 29.41
CA HIS A 20 -13.69 -41.76 29.33
C HIS A 20 -12.87 -41.82 28.02
N VAL A 21 -13.29 -42.62 27.03
CA VAL A 21 -12.54 -42.81 25.76
C VAL A 21 -13.09 -41.98 24.58
N ALA A 22 -14.30 -41.41 24.71
CA ALA A 22 -14.97 -40.71 23.61
C ALA A 22 -14.35 -39.35 23.19
N GLY A 23 -13.47 -38.76 24.00
CA GLY A 23 -12.86 -37.45 23.74
C GLY A 23 -11.48 -37.48 23.05
N LEU A 24 -10.84 -38.65 22.94
CA LEU A 24 -9.45 -38.77 22.45
C LEU A 24 -9.35 -39.31 21.01
N SER A 25 -10.46 -39.76 20.43
CA SER A 25 -10.50 -40.41 19.10
C SER A 25 -10.29 -39.49 17.90
N ASN A 26 -10.22 -38.15 18.10
CA ASN A 26 -10.14 -37.16 17.02
C ASN A 26 -8.81 -36.35 16.95
N LEU A 27 -7.83 -36.64 17.82
CA LEU A 27 -6.51 -35.98 17.77
C LEU A 27 -5.79 -36.20 16.43
N ALA A 28 -5.92 -37.41 15.86
CA ALA A 28 -5.34 -37.73 14.54
C ALA A 28 -5.94 -36.91 13.38
N ALA A 29 -7.22 -36.51 13.48
CA ALA A 29 -7.86 -35.66 12.48
C ALA A 29 -7.38 -34.20 12.60
N LEU A 30 -7.24 -33.68 13.82
CA LEU A 30 -6.76 -32.32 14.09
C LEU A 30 -5.35 -32.05 13.54
N HIS A 31 -4.48 -33.06 13.51
CA HIS A 31 -3.12 -32.95 12.95
C HIS A 31 -3.12 -32.65 11.44
N ALA A 32 -4.17 -33.01 10.69
CA ALA A 32 -4.25 -32.74 9.25
C ALA A 32 -4.41 -31.24 8.92
N ASP A 33 -5.01 -30.47 9.84
CA ASP A 33 -5.32 -29.05 9.67
C ASP A 33 -4.24 -28.10 10.22
N GLY A 34 -3.03 -28.59 10.52
CA GLY A 34 -1.96 -27.76 11.08
C GLY A 34 -2.23 -27.29 12.53
N ILE A 35 -3.11 -28.02 13.23
CA ILE A 35 -3.31 -27.90 14.67
C ILE A 35 -2.47 -28.97 15.36
N VAL A 36 -1.57 -28.57 16.25
CA VAL A 36 -0.66 -29.48 16.97
C VAL A 36 -0.64 -29.16 18.46
N PRO A 37 -0.34 -30.13 19.35
CA PRO A 37 -0.13 -29.86 20.77
C PRO A 37 0.94 -28.79 20.99
N GLY A 38 0.60 -27.77 21.78
CA GLY A 38 1.49 -26.69 22.19
C GLY A 38 2.17 -27.00 23.53
N GLY A 39 3.44 -26.61 23.66
CA GLY A 39 4.21 -26.66 24.90
C GLY A 39 3.96 -25.44 25.81
N TRP A 40 4.64 -25.45 26.96
CA TRP A 40 4.66 -24.37 27.96
C TRP A 40 3.25 -23.95 28.44
N TRP A 41 2.64 -24.83 29.23
CA TRP A 41 1.40 -24.58 29.95
C TRP A 41 1.26 -25.52 31.15
N HIS A 42 0.41 -25.13 32.10
CA HIS A 42 -0.01 -25.97 33.22
C HIS A 42 -1.52 -25.84 33.46
N ARG A 43 -2.08 -26.73 34.29
CA ARG A 43 -3.51 -26.67 34.69
C ARG A 43 -3.67 -25.81 35.94
N GLU A 44 -4.66 -24.93 35.89
CA GLU A 44 -5.10 -24.12 37.02
C GLU A 44 -6.62 -24.34 37.20
N GLY A 45 -7.00 -25.23 38.12
CA GLY A 45 -8.41 -25.59 38.35
C GLY A 45 -9.07 -26.20 37.10
N ASP A 46 -10.14 -25.54 36.61
CA ASP A 46 -10.87 -25.90 35.38
C ASP A 46 -10.23 -25.35 34.09
N ARG A 47 -9.07 -24.68 34.20
CA ARG A 47 -8.42 -23.92 33.12
C ARG A 47 -6.99 -24.39 32.83
N ILE A 48 -6.41 -23.84 31.78
CA ILE A 48 -4.98 -23.90 31.51
C ILE A 48 -4.37 -22.48 31.54
N GLU A 49 -3.16 -22.35 32.06
CA GLU A 49 -2.36 -21.12 31.97
C GLU A 49 -1.23 -21.31 30.95
N CYS A 50 -0.97 -20.31 30.11
CA CYS A 50 0.08 -20.32 29.09
C CYS A 50 1.42 -19.77 29.62
N ASP A 51 2.41 -20.63 29.80
CA ASP A 51 3.73 -20.32 30.35
C ASP A 51 4.76 -19.85 29.31
N LEU A 52 4.40 -19.80 28.03
CA LEU A 52 5.30 -19.46 26.93
C LEU A 52 5.80 -18.00 26.99
N CYS A 53 4.90 -17.05 27.23
CA CYS A 53 5.21 -15.62 27.18
C CYS A 53 4.69 -14.90 28.44
N PRO A 54 5.27 -13.74 28.83
CA PRO A 54 4.91 -13.05 30.08
C PRO A 54 3.46 -12.54 30.18
N ARG A 55 2.58 -12.85 29.22
CA ARG A 55 1.14 -12.58 29.30
C ARG A 55 0.36 -13.58 30.16
N ARG A 56 0.95 -14.74 30.53
CA ARG A 56 0.37 -15.80 31.38
C ARG A 56 -1.15 -15.98 31.15
N CYS A 57 -1.53 -16.27 29.90
CA CYS A 57 -2.95 -16.27 29.52
C CYS A 57 -3.68 -17.48 30.12
N VAL A 58 -4.62 -17.24 31.03
CA VAL A 58 -5.50 -18.24 31.65
C VAL A 58 -6.75 -18.45 30.79
N MET A 59 -7.02 -19.70 30.37
CA MET A 59 -7.98 -20.05 29.32
C MET A 59 -8.88 -21.23 29.73
N LYS A 60 -10.20 -21.08 29.60
CA LYS A 60 -11.16 -22.19 29.66
C LYS A 60 -11.10 -23.03 28.38
N ASP A 61 -11.74 -24.19 28.38
CA ASP A 61 -11.87 -25.00 27.16
C ASP A 61 -12.56 -24.20 26.03
N GLY A 62 -11.99 -24.24 24.83
CA GLY A 62 -12.38 -23.43 23.68
C GLY A 62 -11.72 -22.05 23.59
N ASP A 63 -11.25 -21.46 24.70
CA ASP A 63 -10.66 -20.11 24.70
C ASP A 63 -9.34 -20.02 23.93
N ARG A 64 -9.08 -18.86 23.33
CA ARG A 64 -7.80 -18.50 22.69
C ARG A 64 -7.04 -17.47 23.49
N GLY A 65 -5.72 -17.63 23.54
CA GLY A 65 -4.83 -16.67 24.18
C GLY A 65 -4.78 -15.36 23.41
N PHE A 66 -4.18 -14.31 24.00
CA PHE A 66 -4.09 -12.97 23.38
C PHE A 66 -3.50 -12.99 21.95
N CYS A 67 -2.61 -13.94 21.67
CA CYS A 67 -1.99 -14.12 20.36
C CYS A 67 -2.88 -14.76 19.29
N PHE A 68 -4.10 -15.19 19.63
CA PHE A 68 -5.09 -15.87 18.79
C PHE A 68 -4.70 -17.23 18.17
N VAL A 69 -3.42 -17.61 18.17
CA VAL A 69 -2.92 -18.87 17.56
C VAL A 69 -2.71 -20.01 18.57
N ARG A 70 -2.83 -19.73 19.87
CA ARG A 70 -2.81 -20.72 20.96
C ARG A 70 -4.21 -20.84 21.55
N GLN A 71 -4.75 -22.04 21.58
CA GLN A 71 -6.12 -22.35 21.98
C GLN A 71 -6.12 -23.50 23.00
N ASN A 72 -6.99 -23.42 24.01
CA ASN A 72 -7.31 -24.55 24.86
C ASN A 72 -8.35 -25.45 24.17
N LEU A 73 -8.05 -26.72 23.92
CA LEU A 73 -8.99 -27.71 23.38
C LEU A 73 -8.85 -29.03 24.15
N GLY A 74 -9.95 -29.55 24.69
CA GLY A 74 -9.95 -30.74 25.55
C GLY A 74 -9.20 -30.55 26.87
N GLY A 75 -9.00 -29.31 27.33
CA GLY A 75 -8.11 -29.00 28.45
C GLY A 75 -6.62 -29.24 28.14
N GLN A 76 -6.21 -29.04 26.88
CA GLN A 76 -4.81 -29.05 26.42
C GLN A 76 -4.52 -27.81 25.57
N MET A 77 -3.28 -27.31 25.64
CA MET A 77 -2.82 -26.24 24.74
C MET A 77 -2.61 -26.78 23.33
N MET A 78 -3.17 -26.09 22.34
CA MET A 78 -2.98 -26.38 20.92
C MET A 78 -2.48 -25.14 20.17
N LEU A 79 -1.47 -25.31 19.31
CA LEU A 79 -1.01 -24.31 18.34
C LEU A 79 -1.77 -24.51 17.02
N THR A 80 -2.45 -23.48 16.53
CA THR A 80 -3.35 -23.56 15.34
C THR A 80 -2.71 -23.04 14.03
N THR A 81 -1.38 -22.89 13.99
CA THR A 81 -0.64 -22.30 12.86
C THR A 81 0.59 -23.13 12.44
N TYR A 82 0.68 -24.38 12.90
CA TYR A 82 1.83 -25.21 12.58
C TYR A 82 1.84 -25.55 11.08
N GLY A 83 2.97 -25.33 10.41
CA GLY A 83 3.11 -25.53 8.97
C GLY A 83 2.26 -24.58 8.10
N ARG A 84 1.78 -23.46 8.65
CA ARG A 84 0.94 -22.45 7.98
C ARG A 84 1.60 -21.07 8.09
N SER A 85 1.84 -20.41 6.97
CA SER A 85 2.56 -19.11 6.91
C SER A 85 1.87 -18.11 6.00
N THR A 86 1.79 -16.84 6.43
CA THR A 86 1.15 -15.75 5.67
C THR A 86 1.93 -15.30 4.42
N GLY A 87 3.11 -15.89 4.18
CA GLY A 87 3.86 -15.72 2.94
C GLY A 87 5.35 -16.05 3.09
N PHE A 88 6.01 -16.34 1.97
CA PHE A 88 7.43 -16.64 1.92
C PHE A 88 8.14 -15.68 0.96
N CYS A 89 9.28 -15.13 1.37
CA CYS A 89 10.04 -14.20 0.54
C CYS A 89 11.53 -14.23 0.87
N ILE A 90 12.39 -14.30 -0.13
CA ILE A 90 13.83 -14.13 0.01
C ILE A 90 14.16 -12.64 -0.06
N ASP A 91 14.81 -12.15 0.97
CA ASP A 91 15.27 -10.78 1.17
C ASP A 91 16.78 -10.78 1.49
N PRO A 92 17.49 -9.63 1.43
CA PRO A 92 18.83 -9.49 2.03
C PRO A 92 18.77 -9.59 3.56
N ILE A 93 19.82 -10.13 4.18
CA ILE A 93 19.93 -10.24 5.65
C ILE A 93 19.89 -8.88 6.36
N GLU A 94 20.40 -7.82 5.71
CA GLU A 94 20.33 -6.43 6.20
C GLU A 94 18.90 -5.95 6.48
N LYS A 95 17.89 -6.53 5.82
CA LYS A 95 16.47 -6.22 6.05
C LYS A 95 15.90 -6.89 7.32
N LYS A 96 16.66 -7.77 7.97
CA LYS A 96 16.36 -8.39 9.27
C LYS A 96 17.30 -7.82 10.34
N PRO A 97 17.40 -6.47 10.44
CA PRO A 97 18.52 -5.67 10.94
C PRO A 97 19.71 -6.44 11.57
N LEU A 98 20.46 -7.12 10.71
CA LEU A 98 21.58 -7.98 11.08
C LEU A 98 22.81 -7.60 10.24
N ASN A 99 23.44 -6.49 10.61
CA ASN A 99 24.59 -5.94 9.90
C ASN A 99 25.89 -6.72 10.20
N HIS A 100 25.90 -7.55 11.23
CA HIS A 100 27.07 -8.32 11.67
C HIS A 100 26.84 -9.83 11.57
N PHE A 101 25.78 -10.28 10.89
CA PHE A 101 25.51 -11.70 10.61
C PHE A 101 25.41 -11.95 9.11
N LEU A 102 26.38 -12.68 8.55
CA LEU A 102 26.49 -13.06 7.14
C LEU A 102 26.15 -11.95 6.11
N PRO A 103 26.77 -10.75 6.17
CA PRO A 103 26.38 -9.60 5.35
C PRO A 103 26.28 -9.87 3.84
N GLY A 104 25.24 -9.30 3.21
CA GLY A 104 24.96 -9.40 1.77
C GLY A 104 24.38 -10.74 1.31
N THR A 105 24.11 -11.67 2.23
CA THR A 105 23.51 -12.98 1.92
C THR A 105 21.98 -12.93 1.83
N SER A 106 21.41 -13.94 1.18
CA SER A 106 19.98 -14.20 1.04
C SER A 106 19.39 -14.87 2.29
N VAL A 107 18.23 -14.39 2.75
CA VAL A 107 17.45 -14.99 3.84
C VAL A 107 16.00 -15.26 3.43
N LEU A 108 15.59 -16.53 3.49
CA LEU A 108 14.19 -16.93 3.28
C LEU A 108 13.35 -16.54 4.50
N SER A 109 12.38 -15.65 4.32
CA SER A 109 11.67 -14.98 5.40
C SER A 109 10.18 -15.34 5.42
N PHE A 110 9.67 -15.76 6.58
CA PHE A 110 8.25 -16.14 6.75
C PHE A 110 7.71 -15.86 8.17
N GLY A 111 6.38 -15.87 8.31
CA GLY A 111 5.68 -15.61 9.57
C GLY A 111 4.27 -16.20 9.60
N THR A 112 3.65 -16.21 10.77
CA THR A 112 2.25 -16.68 10.95
C THR A 112 1.32 -15.51 11.26
N ALA A 113 0.03 -15.77 11.53
CA ALA A 113 -0.88 -14.75 12.04
C ALA A 113 -0.67 -14.48 13.54
N GLY A 114 -1.21 -13.37 14.04
CA GLY A 114 -1.23 -13.04 15.48
C GLY A 114 0.09 -12.54 16.06
N CYS A 115 0.09 -12.10 17.33
CA CYS A 115 1.27 -11.58 18.03
C CYS A 115 1.10 -11.61 19.57
N ASN A 116 2.19 -11.78 20.32
CA ASN A 116 2.23 -11.62 21.79
C ASN A 116 2.27 -10.14 22.24
N LEU A 117 2.34 -9.15 21.33
CA LEU A 117 2.31 -7.72 21.65
C LEU A 117 1.11 -7.00 20.99
N GLY A 118 0.60 -5.98 21.68
CA GLY A 118 -0.52 -5.12 21.29
C GLY A 118 -0.16 -3.84 20.51
N CYS A 119 1.06 -3.74 19.95
CA CYS A 119 1.62 -2.52 19.33
C CYS A 119 0.63 -1.71 18.47
N LYS A 120 0.40 -0.43 18.85
CA LYS A 120 -0.44 0.54 18.11
C LYS A 120 0.20 1.07 16.81
N PHE A 121 1.53 0.98 16.70
CA PHE A 121 2.35 1.44 15.57
C PHE A 121 2.81 0.31 14.63
N CYS A 122 2.18 -0.87 14.69
CA CYS A 122 2.71 -2.05 14.01
C CYS A 122 2.68 -1.89 12.48
N GLN A 123 3.84 -1.99 11.83
CA GLN A 123 4.00 -1.84 10.38
C GLN A 123 3.64 -3.12 9.60
N ASN A 124 3.57 -4.27 10.29
CA ASN A 124 3.01 -5.54 9.78
C ASN A 124 1.66 -5.85 10.49
N TRP A 125 0.80 -4.85 10.65
CA TRP A 125 -0.47 -5.00 11.40
C TRP A 125 -1.45 -5.95 10.71
N ASP A 126 -1.43 -5.98 9.38
CA ASP A 126 -2.20 -6.86 8.52
C ASP A 126 -1.97 -8.35 8.85
N ILE A 127 -0.73 -8.74 9.15
CA ILE A 127 -0.35 -10.10 9.56
C ILE A 127 -0.52 -10.28 11.07
N SER A 128 0.08 -9.38 11.87
CA SER A 128 0.21 -9.54 13.32
C SER A 128 -1.09 -9.28 14.12
N LYS A 129 -2.11 -8.68 13.50
CA LYS A 129 -3.46 -8.49 14.07
C LYS A 129 -4.53 -9.33 13.37
N SER A 130 -4.17 -10.10 12.34
CA SER A 130 -5.10 -11.01 11.70
C SER A 130 -5.52 -12.15 12.63
N ARG A 131 -6.79 -12.52 12.54
CA ARG A 131 -7.37 -13.74 13.12
C ARG A 131 -7.55 -14.85 12.07
N GLU A 132 -7.25 -14.57 10.81
CA GLU A 132 -7.51 -15.44 9.66
C GLU A 132 -6.31 -16.35 9.36
N THR A 133 -6.17 -17.41 10.16
CA THR A 133 -5.10 -18.41 9.98
C THR A 133 -5.30 -19.34 8.77
N GLU A 134 -6.49 -19.38 8.17
CA GLU A 134 -6.83 -20.29 7.07
C GLU A 134 -6.78 -19.66 5.68
N ARG A 135 -7.10 -18.37 5.55
CA ARG A 135 -7.28 -17.71 4.25
C ARG A 135 -5.97 -17.19 3.64
N LEU A 136 -5.01 -16.81 4.48
CA LEU A 136 -3.74 -16.19 4.08
C LEU A 136 -2.56 -17.17 4.05
N SER A 137 -2.75 -18.42 4.49
CA SER A 137 -1.65 -19.33 4.78
C SER A 137 -1.24 -20.21 3.59
N GLN A 138 -0.03 -20.02 3.08
CA GLN A 138 0.65 -21.10 2.35
C GLN A 138 0.99 -22.23 3.36
N ARG A 139 0.62 -23.47 3.05
CA ARG A 139 1.10 -24.65 3.80
C ARG A 139 2.54 -24.92 3.37
N ALA A 140 3.44 -25.03 4.34
CA ALA A 140 4.79 -25.53 4.16
C ALA A 140 5.23 -26.21 5.46
N LEU A 141 5.77 -27.41 5.38
CA LEU A 141 6.34 -28.11 6.52
C LEU A 141 7.80 -27.67 6.77
N PRO A 142 8.35 -27.88 7.99
CA PRO A 142 9.74 -27.58 8.32
C PRO A 142 10.79 -28.01 7.29
N ASP A 143 10.66 -29.25 6.78
CA ASP A 143 11.56 -29.82 5.78
C ASP A 143 11.39 -29.16 4.40
N GLU A 144 10.16 -28.77 4.02
CA GLU A 144 9.86 -28.05 2.79
C GLU A 144 10.45 -26.63 2.82
N VAL A 145 10.40 -25.94 3.96
CA VAL A 145 11.03 -24.62 4.16
C VAL A 145 12.56 -24.73 4.10
N ALA A 146 13.15 -25.71 4.77
CA ALA A 146 14.59 -25.94 4.74
C ALA A 146 15.08 -26.33 3.33
N ARG A 147 14.35 -27.22 2.63
CA ARG A 147 14.61 -27.61 1.24
C ARG A 147 14.52 -26.42 0.28
N ALA A 148 13.48 -25.60 0.39
CA ALA A 148 13.33 -24.40 -0.42
C ALA A 148 14.49 -23.41 -0.20
N ALA A 149 14.91 -23.21 1.05
CA ALA A 149 16.08 -22.40 1.35
C ALA A 149 17.37 -22.97 0.73
N LEU A 150 17.57 -24.30 0.76
CA LEU A 150 18.72 -24.96 0.14
C LEU A 150 18.74 -24.78 -1.38
N GLU A 151 17.65 -25.16 -2.05
CA GLU A 151 17.53 -25.14 -3.51
C GLU A 151 17.60 -23.72 -4.09
N MET A 152 17.10 -22.73 -3.34
CA MET A 152 17.16 -21.31 -3.72
C MET A 152 18.47 -20.62 -3.28
N GLY A 153 19.44 -21.33 -2.71
CA GLY A 153 20.73 -20.80 -2.31
C GLY A 153 20.66 -19.73 -1.21
N CYS A 154 19.73 -19.88 -0.26
CA CYS A 154 19.66 -19.04 0.93
C CYS A 154 20.69 -19.46 1.97
N ALA A 155 21.40 -18.49 2.56
CA ALA A 155 22.32 -18.77 3.66
C ALA A 155 21.57 -19.03 4.98
N SER A 156 20.36 -18.49 5.10
CA SER A 156 19.54 -18.56 6.32
C SER A 156 18.04 -18.55 6.07
N VAL A 157 17.27 -18.95 7.09
CA VAL A 157 15.82 -18.78 7.22
C VAL A 157 15.52 -17.84 8.39
N ALA A 158 14.62 -16.87 8.19
CA ALA A 158 14.17 -15.93 9.22
C ALA A 158 12.70 -16.12 9.60
N TYR A 159 12.48 -16.31 10.90
CA TYR A 159 11.18 -16.33 11.56
C TYR A 159 10.80 -14.89 11.94
N THR A 160 9.82 -14.31 11.27
CA THR A 160 9.62 -12.84 11.18
C THR A 160 8.19 -12.48 10.78
N TYR A 161 7.94 -11.21 10.40
CA TYR A 161 6.65 -10.58 10.10
C TYR A 161 5.76 -10.40 11.33
N ASN A 162 5.57 -11.46 12.12
CA ASN A 162 5.10 -11.42 13.50
C ASN A 162 6.17 -11.95 14.48
N ASP A 163 5.88 -11.97 15.78
CA ASP A 163 6.82 -12.49 16.77
C ASP A 163 6.83 -14.03 16.77
N PRO A 164 7.98 -14.70 16.49
CA PRO A 164 8.07 -16.15 16.41
C PRO A 164 7.86 -16.88 17.74
N VAL A 165 7.88 -16.20 18.89
CA VAL A 165 7.65 -16.81 20.20
C VAL A 165 6.29 -17.50 20.27
N ILE A 166 5.22 -16.92 19.71
CA ILE A 166 3.86 -17.48 19.84
C ILE A 166 3.65 -18.82 19.11
N TRP A 167 4.49 -19.08 18.11
CA TRP A 167 4.52 -20.28 17.26
C TRP A 167 5.84 -21.04 17.39
N ALA A 168 6.48 -20.95 18.57
CA ALA A 168 7.79 -21.52 18.89
C ALA A 168 8.00 -22.95 18.38
N GLU A 169 7.00 -23.83 18.48
CA GLU A 169 7.04 -25.20 17.97
C GLU A 169 7.41 -25.29 16.49
N TYR A 170 6.80 -24.46 15.65
CA TYR A 170 7.04 -24.46 14.20
C TYR A 170 8.37 -23.77 13.85
N ALA A 171 8.78 -22.74 14.61
CA ALA A 171 10.10 -22.13 14.47
C ALA A 171 11.23 -23.11 14.82
N ILE A 172 11.12 -23.83 15.94
CA ILE A 172 12.10 -24.82 16.42
C ILE A 172 12.24 -25.97 15.43
N ASP A 173 11.14 -26.57 14.97
CA ASP A 173 11.22 -27.71 14.04
C ASP A 173 11.80 -27.28 12.68
N THR A 174 11.46 -26.07 12.22
CA THR A 174 12.08 -25.50 11.01
C THR A 174 13.57 -25.24 11.21
N ALA A 175 14.00 -24.83 12.41
CA ALA A 175 15.41 -24.62 12.72
C ALA A 175 16.21 -25.93 12.77
N LEU A 176 15.61 -26.99 13.33
CA LEU A 176 16.18 -28.35 13.27
C LEU A 176 16.36 -28.81 11.82
N ALA A 177 15.34 -28.68 10.97
CA ALA A 177 15.41 -29.04 9.55
C ALA A 177 16.45 -28.20 8.77
N CYS A 178 16.57 -26.90 9.07
CA CYS A 178 17.60 -26.04 8.48
C CYS A 178 19.01 -26.49 8.88
N LYS A 179 19.21 -26.85 10.15
CA LYS A 179 20.49 -27.30 10.69
C LYS A 179 21.00 -28.60 10.06
N GLU A 180 20.11 -29.53 9.74
CA GLU A 180 20.46 -30.77 8.99
C GLU A 180 21.01 -30.47 7.59
N LEU A 181 20.56 -29.39 6.96
CA LEU A 181 21.01 -28.94 5.63
C LEU A 181 22.12 -27.87 5.69
N GLY A 182 22.61 -27.53 6.89
CA GLY A 182 23.64 -26.51 7.09
C GLY A 182 23.17 -25.05 6.92
N ILE A 183 21.85 -24.83 6.83
CA ILE A 183 21.23 -23.50 6.71
C ILE A 183 21.08 -22.87 8.09
N LYS A 184 21.29 -21.57 8.18
CA LYS A 184 21.27 -20.82 9.44
C LYS A 184 19.87 -20.35 9.84
N SER A 185 19.58 -20.34 11.13
CA SER A 185 18.26 -19.96 11.67
C SER A 185 18.28 -18.61 12.39
N VAL A 186 17.34 -17.73 12.03
CA VAL A 186 17.27 -16.34 12.49
C VAL A 186 15.90 -16.04 13.12
N ALA A 187 15.86 -15.58 14.36
CA ALA A 187 14.65 -15.08 15.01
C ALA A 187 14.56 -13.55 14.94
N VAL A 188 13.45 -12.99 14.44
CA VAL A 188 13.16 -11.54 14.53
C VAL A 188 11.96 -11.36 15.45
N THR A 189 12.21 -10.87 16.66
CA THR A 189 11.29 -11.00 17.82
C THR A 189 11.31 -9.75 18.70
N ALA A 190 10.24 -9.51 19.45
CA ALA A 190 10.25 -8.52 20.53
C ALA A 190 10.92 -9.05 21.82
N GLY A 191 11.45 -10.28 21.84
CA GLY A 191 12.12 -10.86 23.01
C GLY A 191 11.17 -11.09 24.20
N TYR A 192 9.85 -11.07 23.97
CA TYR A 192 8.84 -11.13 25.03
C TYR A 192 8.44 -12.58 25.34
N ILE A 193 9.39 -13.31 25.94
CA ILE A 193 9.36 -14.74 26.25
C ILE A 193 9.66 -14.96 27.74
N THR A 194 9.16 -16.07 28.32
CA THR A 194 9.43 -16.39 29.74
C THR A 194 10.81 -17.03 29.94
N PRO A 195 11.38 -16.96 31.15
CA PRO A 195 12.59 -17.70 31.52
C PRO A 195 12.53 -19.21 31.25
N GLU A 196 11.37 -19.81 31.44
CA GLU A 196 11.10 -21.24 31.27
C GLU A 196 11.06 -21.67 29.79
N ALA A 197 10.65 -20.77 28.88
CA ALA A 197 10.55 -21.07 27.45
C ALA A 197 11.80 -20.66 26.64
N ARG A 198 12.50 -19.58 27.03
CA ARG A 198 13.57 -18.99 26.21
C ARG A 198 14.74 -19.94 25.91
N GLY A 199 15.10 -20.82 26.86
CA GLY A 199 16.16 -21.81 26.66
C GLY A 199 15.91 -22.70 25.45
N ALA A 200 14.73 -23.33 25.40
CA ALA A 200 14.35 -24.24 24.33
C ALA A 200 14.12 -23.53 22.98
N PHE A 201 13.62 -22.29 22.99
CA PHE A 201 13.41 -21.51 21.77
C PHE A 201 14.74 -21.09 21.11
N TYR A 202 15.67 -20.53 21.88
CA TYR A 202 16.93 -20.00 21.33
C TYR A 202 18.01 -21.05 21.10
N GLN A 203 17.91 -22.24 21.70
CA GLN A 203 18.87 -23.35 21.52
C GLN A 203 19.15 -23.71 20.04
N PHE A 204 18.19 -23.47 19.14
CA PHE A 204 18.28 -23.81 17.73
C PHE A 204 18.42 -22.58 16.80
N MET A 205 18.54 -21.37 17.36
CA MET A 205 18.77 -20.15 16.60
C MET A 205 20.28 -19.89 16.46
N ASP A 206 20.74 -19.53 15.27
CA ASP A 206 22.11 -19.03 15.06
C ASP A 206 22.20 -17.52 15.32
N ALA A 207 21.12 -16.78 15.02
CA ALA A 207 21.03 -15.36 15.31
C ALA A 207 19.63 -14.88 15.72
N ALA A 208 19.59 -13.71 16.36
CA ALA A 208 18.37 -12.99 16.67
C ALA A 208 18.48 -11.48 16.37
N ASN A 209 17.44 -10.88 15.82
CA ASN A 209 17.23 -9.44 15.95
C ASN A 209 16.13 -9.22 17.01
N VAL A 210 16.46 -8.48 18.07
CA VAL A 210 15.54 -8.22 19.18
C VAL A 210 15.07 -6.78 19.15
N ASP A 211 13.77 -6.60 18.96
CA ASP A 211 13.13 -5.29 18.94
C ASP A 211 12.93 -4.72 20.36
N LEU A 212 13.81 -3.83 20.80
CA LEU A 212 13.64 -3.02 22.00
C LEU A 212 12.77 -1.80 21.66
N LYS A 213 11.46 -1.91 21.88
CA LYS A 213 10.45 -0.98 21.34
C LYS A 213 10.51 0.43 21.93
N ALA A 214 11.04 0.57 23.14
CA ALA A 214 11.24 1.79 23.90
C ALA A 214 12.13 1.45 25.11
N PHE A 215 12.42 2.42 25.97
CA PHE A 215 13.12 2.23 27.23
C PHE A 215 12.31 2.70 28.45
N THR A 216 11.02 2.94 28.27
CA THR A 216 10.08 3.27 29.36
C THR A 216 8.97 2.21 29.52
N GLU A 217 8.66 1.87 30.77
CA GLU A 217 7.58 0.93 31.11
C GLU A 217 6.20 1.47 30.69
N GLU A 218 5.99 2.78 30.76
CA GLU A 218 4.74 3.45 30.34
C GLU A 218 4.47 3.26 28.84
N PHE A 219 5.50 3.35 27.98
CA PHE A 219 5.35 3.06 26.56
C PHE A 219 5.00 1.59 26.34
N TYR A 220 5.67 0.67 27.03
CA TYR A 220 5.39 -0.75 26.95
C TYR A 220 3.94 -1.05 27.34
N TYR A 221 3.48 -0.53 28.47
CA TYR A 221 2.11 -0.69 28.95
C TYR A 221 1.07 -0.07 28.01
N ARG A 222 1.17 1.22 27.67
CA ARG A 222 0.13 1.93 26.91
C ARG A 222 0.16 1.69 25.41
N THR A 223 1.34 1.46 24.83
CA THR A 223 1.53 1.45 23.37
C THR A 223 1.69 0.03 22.82
N THR A 224 2.26 -0.88 23.60
CA THR A 224 2.47 -2.29 23.20
C THR A 224 1.67 -3.30 24.01
N LEU A 225 0.94 -2.88 25.05
CA LEU A 225 0.19 -3.77 25.96
C LEU A 225 1.09 -4.91 26.51
N SER A 226 2.30 -4.57 26.94
CA SER A 226 3.31 -5.50 27.47
C SER A 226 4.20 -4.79 28.51
N HIS A 227 5.27 -5.43 28.98
CA HIS A 227 6.19 -4.89 29.99
C HIS A 227 7.63 -4.81 29.45
N LEU A 228 8.43 -3.85 29.89
CA LEU A 228 9.82 -3.65 29.44
C LEU A 228 10.75 -4.73 29.99
N GLN A 229 10.65 -5.01 31.29
CA GLN A 229 11.63 -5.86 32.01
C GLN A 229 11.84 -7.25 31.39
N PRO A 230 10.82 -8.01 30.92
CA PRO A 230 11.04 -9.32 30.30
C PRO A 230 11.87 -9.28 29.01
N VAL A 231 11.86 -8.17 28.27
CA VAL A 231 12.71 -7.98 27.08
C VAL A 231 14.16 -7.75 27.51
N LEU A 232 14.37 -6.89 28.51
CA LEU A 232 15.68 -6.62 29.09
C LEU A 232 16.34 -7.89 29.67
N ASP A 233 15.55 -8.73 30.35
CA ASP A 233 16.03 -10.00 30.90
C ASP A 233 16.32 -11.04 29.82
N THR A 234 15.64 -10.98 28.68
CA THR A 234 15.94 -11.83 27.51
C THR A 234 17.21 -11.38 26.80
N LEU A 235 17.43 -10.07 26.64
CA LEU A 235 18.66 -9.50 26.08
C LEU A 235 19.90 -9.85 26.94
N ARG A 236 19.80 -9.69 28.26
CA ARG A 236 20.84 -10.14 29.21
C ARG A 236 21.12 -11.63 29.07
N TRP A 237 20.07 -12.45 29.07
CA TRP A 237 20.22 -13.90 28.98
C TRP A 237 20.84 -14.35 27.65
N LEU A 238 20.45 -13.76 26.51
CA LEU A 238 21.08 -14.03 25.22
C LEU A 238 22.60 -13.76 25.25
N LYS A 239 23.02 -12.66 25.90
CA LYS A 239 24.44 -12.31 26.02
C LYS A 239 25.25 -13.26 26.90
N HIS A 240 24.72 -13.63 28.07
CA HIS A 240 25.51 -14.29 29.12
C HIS A 240 25.35 -15.81 29.13
N GLU A 241 24.24 -16.34 28.62
CA GLU A 241 23.88 -17.76 28.73
C GLU A 241 23.82 -18.48 27.36
N THR A 242 24.09 -17.78 26.25
CA THR A 242 24.00 -18.36 24.89
C THR A 242 25.15 -17.97 23.97
N ASN A 243 25.29 -18.70 22.85
CA ASN A 243 26.16 -18.35 21.73
C ASN A 243 25.38 -17.77 20.53
N VAL A 244 24.12 -17.38 20.71
CA VAL A 244 23.28 -16.81 19.63
C VAL A 244 23.81 -15.41 19.31
N TRP A 245 24.16 -15.15 18.05
CA TRP A 245 24.52 -13.78 17.65
C TRP A 245 23.28 -12.89 17.70
N PHE A 246 23.33 -11.72 18.34
CA PHE A 246 22.16 -10.84 18.33
C PHE A 246 22.49 -9.36 18.14
N GLU A 247 21.50 -8.67 17.58
CA GLU A 247 21.49 -7.23 17.32
C GLU A 247 20.17 -6.65 17.83
N ILE A 248 20.19 -5.39 18.28
CA ILE A 248 19.06 -4.72 18.90
C ILE A 248 18.48 -3.69 17.93
N THR A 249 17.16 -3.70 17.73
CA THR A 249 16.46 -2.69 16.93
C THR A 249 15.57 -1.83 17.81
N ASN A 250 15.66 -0.51 17.68
CA ASN A 250 14.73 0.45 18.24
C ASN A 250 14.07 1.24 17.10
N LEU A 251 12.73 1.15 17.00
CA LEU A 251 11.95 1.95 16.06
C LEU A 251 11.65 3.29 16.74
N VAL A 252 12.24 4.37 16.24
CA VAL A 252 12.11 5.71 16.82
C VAL A 252 10.83 6.35 16.28
N ILE A 253 9.89 6.68 17.17
CA ILE A 253 8.56 7.21 16.88
C ILE A 253 8.48 8.64 17.44
N PRO A 254 8.22 9.66 16.60
CA PRO A 254 8.11 11.04 17.06
C PRO A 254 7.08 11.26 18.17
N GLN A 255 7.48 12.00 19.19
CA GLN A 255 6.68 12.36 20.37
C GLN A 255 6.18 11.13 21.17
N ALA A 256 6.96 10.04 21.18
CA ALA A 256 6.57 8.80 21.84
C ALA A 256 7.73 8.00 22.47
N ASN A 257 8.89 7.91 21.82
CA ASN A 257 10.11 7.31 22.38
C ASN A 257 11.40 7.99 21.83
N ASP A 258 11.29 9.26 21.44
CA ASP A 258 12.35 10.06 20.81
C ASP A 258 12.99 11.09 21.75
N GLU A 259 12.78 10.95 23.06
CA GLU A 259 13.39 11.83 24.06
C GLU A 259 14.89 11.54 24.21
N LEU A 260 15.69 12.61 24.26
CA LEU A 260 17.16 12.53 24.35
C LEU A 260 17.64 11.74 25.58
N GLU A 261 16.86 11.75 26.65
CA GLU A 261 17.17 11.06 27.90
C GLU A 261 16.84 9.56 27.83
N GLU A 262 15.76 9.18 27.15
CA GLU A 262 15.44 7.77 26.90
C GLU A 262 16.53 7.10 26.05
N PHE A 263 17.07 7.81 25.05
CA PHE A 263 18.23 7.33 24.27
C PHE A 263 19.49 7.13 25.13
N ARG A 264 19.75 7.98 26.14
CA ARG A 264 20.88 7.80 27.06
C ARG A 264 20.68 6.56 27.92
N GLN A 265 19.55 6.49 28.63
CA GLN A 265 19.24 5.39 29.53
C GLN A 265 19.28 4.04 28.83
N MET A 266 18.75 3.96 27.60
CA MET A 266 18.85 2.76 26.77
C MET A 266 20.30 2.42 26.39
N SER A 267 21.10 3.42 25.98
CA SER A 267 22.49 3.21 25.56
C SER A 267 23.39 2.78 26.72
N ASP A 268 23.24 3.43 27.87
CA ASP A 268 23.99 3.14 29.10
C ASP A 268 23.64 1.74 29.62
N TRP A 269 22.35 1.37 29.62
CA TRP A 269 21.91 0.02 29.99
C TRP A 269 22.42 -1.04 29.01
N ILE A 270 22.40 -0.79 27.69
CA ILE A 270 22.96 -1.73 26.71
C ILE A 270 24.45 -1.94 26.98
N LEU A 271 25.19 -0.85 27.21
CA LEU A 271 26.62 -0.88 27.50
C LEU A 271 26.94 -1.67 28.78
N GLU A 272 26.18 -1.47 29.85
CA GLU A 272 26.35 -2.18 31.14
C GLU A 272 25.91 -3.66 31.06
N ALA A 273 24.73 -3.92 30.49
CA ALA A 273 24.04 -5.20 30.61
C ALA A 273 24.39 -6.20 29.49
N VAL A 274 24.70 -5.73 28.27
CA VAL A 274 25.04 -6.59 27.13
C VAL A 274 26.41 -6.29 26.48
N GLY A 275 26.98 -5.12 26.76
CA GLY A 275 28.35 -4.75 26.35
C GLY A 275 28.43 -3.91 25.07
N ASP A 276 29.61 -3.33 24.83
CA ASP A 276 29.86 -2.34 23.78
C ASP A 276 29.91 -2.88 22.34
N GLU A 277 29.95 -4.22 22.16
CA GLU A 277 30.09 -4.87 20.85
C GLU A 277 28.77 -5.31 20.21
N VAL A 278 27.64 -5.23 20.93
CA VAL A 278 26.31 -5.60 20.40
C VAL A 278 25.78 -4.45 19.52
N PRO A 279 25.49 -4.68 18.23
CA PRO A 279 24.94 -3.64 17.36
C PRO A 279 23.57 -3.12 17.80
N LEU A 280 23.41 -1.80 17.74
CA LEU A 280 22.13 -1.10 17.95
C LEU A 280 21.69 -0.39 16.67
N HIS A 281 20.43 -0.58 16.26
CA HIS A 281 19.82 0.01 15.07
C HIS A 281 18.69 0.96 15.46
N PHE A 282 18.83 2.25 15.14
CA PHE A 282 17.76 3.24 15.25
C PHE A 282 17.04 3.37 13.91
N SER A 283 15.79 2.90 13.82
CA SER A 283 15.05 2.85 12.56
C SER A 283 13.93 3.90 12.48
N ALA A 284 13.73 4.51 11.31
CA ALA A 284 12.62 5.43 11.08
C ALA A 284 11.25 4.71 11.07
N PHE A 285 10.32 5.26 11.84
CA PHE A 285 8.89 4.99 11.80
C PHE A 285 8.22 5.69 10.60
N HIS A 286 7.19 5.04 10.06
CA HIS A 286 6.19 5.70 9.24
C HIS A 286 4.77 5.41 9.76
N PRO A 287 3.82 6.37 9.61
CA PRO A 287 2.49 6.25 10.20
C PRO A 287 1.71 5.09 9.62
N ASP A 288 1.33 4.15 10.50
CA ASP A 288 0.62 2.91 10.18
C ASP A 288 -0.38 2.53 11.28
N PHE A 289 -1.28 1.61 10.94
CA PHE A 289 -2.24 0.96 11.82
C PHE A 289 -3.11 1.94 12.63
N ARG A 290 -2.78 2.18 13.91
CA ARG A 290 -3.55 3.04 14.83
C ARG A 290 -2.79 4.30 15.24
N MET A 291 -1.58 4.51 14.71
CA MET A 291 -0.73 5.67 15.02
C MET A 291 -0.53 6.52 13.75
N LEU A 292 -1.65 7.03 13.23
CA LEU A 292 -1.72 7.86 12.03
C LEU A 292 -1.64 9.37 12.36
N ASP A 293 -1.59 9.70 13.65
CA ASP A 293 -1.57 11.03 14.26
C ASP A 293 -0.15 11.62 14.41
N ARG A 294 0.90 10.79 14.23
CA ARG A 294 2.30 11.18 14.30
C ARG A 294 2.92 11.33 12.89
N PRO A 295 3.95 12.15 12.69
CA PRO A 295 4.70 12.21 11.45
C PRO A 295 5.66 11.01 11.27
N ARG A 296 6.26 10.87 10.08
CA ARG A 296 7.46 10.02 9.88
C ARG A 296 8.62 10.55 10.72
N THR A 297 9.52 9.67 11.15
CA THR A 297 10.70 10.07 11.93
C THR A 297 11.63 10.96 11.12
N PRO A 298 12.00 12.16 11.61
CA PRO A 298 13.05 12.97 11.01
C PRO A 298 14.39 12.24 11.02
N HIS A 299 15.15 12.36 9.93
CA HIS A 299 16.50 11.79 9.82
C HIS A 299 17.44 12.33 10.91
N GLU A 300 17.31 13.62 11.25
CA GLU A 300 18.05 14.29 12.33
C GLU A 300 17.82 13.64 13.70
N THR A 301 16.63 13.11 13.98
CA THR A 301 16.32 12.40 15.23
C THR A 301 17.12 11.10 15.32
N LEU A 302 17.22 10.33 14.22
CA LEU A 302 18.03 9.10 14.18
C LEU A 302 19.53 9.40 14.30
N ILE A 303 20.00 10.48 13.64
CA ILE A 303 21.37 10.98 13.76
C ILE A 303 21.69 11.30 15.22
N THR A 304 20.78 12.00 15.91
CA THR A 304 20.92 12.39 17.31
C THR A 304 20.95 11.17 18.24
N ALA A 305 20.02 10.22 18.07
CA ALA A 305 19.97 8.99 18.84
C ALA A 305 21.26 8.17 18.68
N ARG A 306 21.73 8.00 17.44
CA ARG A 306 23.01 7.35 17.13
C ARG A 306 24.19 8.04 17.80
N ASP A 307 24.26 9.37 17.70
CA ASP A 307 25.41 10.11 18.20
C ASP A 307 25.41 10.22 19.74
N ILE A 308 24.26 10.01 20.41
CA ILE A 308 24.18 9.74 21.86
C ILE A 308 24.76 8.35 22.18
N ALA A 309 24.28 7.30 21.52
CA ALA A 309 24.71 5.92 21.76
C ALA A 309 26.21 5.69 21.50
N MET A 310 26.75 6.29 20.44
CA MET A 310 28.19 6.28 20.14
C MET A 310 29.02 7.05 21.19
N LYS A 311 28.46 8.07 21.84
CA LYS A 311 29.13 8.82 22.93
C LYS A 311 29.09 8.09 24.26
N ALA A 312 28.03 7.31 24.52
CA ALA A 312 27.96 6.44 25.71
C ALA A 312 29.06 5.37 25.68
N GLY A 313 29.40 4.84 24.50
CA GLY A 313 30.53 3.94 24.29
C GLY A 313 30.27 2.76 23.35
N LEU A 314 29.05 2.62 22.83
CA LEU A 314 28.70 1.54 21.92
C LEU A 314 29.51 1.64 20.61
N LYS A 315 30.14 0.54 20.18
CA LYS A 315 31.05 0.52 19.03
C LYS A 315 30.33 0.55 17.68
N TYR A 316 29.12 -0.02 17.62
CA TYR A 316 28.38 -0.27 16.38
C TYR A 316 26.94 0.23 16.51
N VAL A 317 26.67 1.42 16.01
CA VAL A 317 25.32 2.01 16.02
C VAL A 317 24.94 2.49 14.62
N TYR A 318 23.77 2.06 14.17
CA TYR A 318 23.28 2.20 12.80
C TYR A 318 21.98 3.00 12.72
N VAL A 319 21.72 3.62 11.56
CA VAL A 319 20.41 4.21 11.23
C VAL A 319 19.70 3.41 10.13
N GLY A 320 18.42 3.08 10.35
CA GLY A 320 17.58 2.28 9.46
C GLY A 320 16.42 3.07 8.85
N ASN A 321 15.85 2.54 7.75
CA ASN A 321 14.72 3.14 7.02
C ASN A 321 14.95 4.57 6.48
N VAL A 322 16.20 5.03 6.37
CA VAL A 322 16.63 6.31 5.77
C VAL A 322 17.78 6.10 4.78
N ASP A 323 17.96 7.00 3.81
CA ASP A 323 19.09 6.93 2.87
C ASP A 323 20.32 7.62 3.49
N ASP A 324 21.13 6.84 4.20
CA ASP A 324 22.34 7.33 4.89
C ASP A 324 23.43 6.25 4.88
N ALA A 325 24.10 6.11 3.74
CA ALA A 325 25.17 5.14 3.57
C ALA A 325 26.30 5.29 4.61
N THR A 326 26.56 6.52 5.07
CA THR A 326 27.61 6.80 6.07
C THR A 326 27.25 6.23 7.44
N ARG A 327 25.98 6.29 7.85
CA ARG A 327 25.53 5.78 9.16
C ARG A 327 24.92 4.37 9.09
N GLN A 328 24.84 3.77 7.90
CA GLN A 328 24.54 2.35 7.67
C GLN A 328 25.79 1.46 7.57
N SER A 329 26.94 2.05 7.26
CA SER A 329 28.19 1.33 7.05
C SER A 329 28.91 0.94 8.35
N THR A 330 29.55 -0.22 8.35
CA THR A 330 30.36 -0.71 9.47
C THR A 330 31.78 -0.13 9.38
N TYR A 331 32.27 0.46 10.48
CA TYR A 331 33.64 1.00 10.60
C TYR A 331 34.42 0.24 11.67
N CYS A 332 35.75 0.25 11.59
CA CYS A 332 36.61 -0.37 12.59
C CYS A 332 36.54 0.39 13.92
N SER A 333 36.16 -0.30 15.00
CA SER A 333 36.12 0.24 16.36
C SER A 333 37.45 0.88 16.79
N ASN A 334 38.59 0.35 16.33
CA ASN A 334 39.93 0.87 16.57
C ASN A 334 40.34 1.95 15.54
N CYS A 335 40.69 1.56 14.31
CA CYS A 335 41.30 2.47 13.33
C CYS A 335 40.32 3.37 12.54
N LYS A 336 39.01 3.28 12.84
CA LYS A 336 37.91 4.08 12.25
C LYS A 336 37.75 4.01 10.72
N LYS A 337 38.53 3.20 10.01
CA LYS A 337 38.35 2.94 8.57
C LYS A 337 37.07 2.14 8.29
N LEU A 338 36.50 2.38 7.10
CA LEU A 338 35.37 1.63 6.55
C LEU A 338 35.70 0.13 6.46
N LEU A 339 34.75 -0.73 6.82
CA LEU A 339 34.90 -2.19 6.79
C LEU A 339 33.84 -2.90 5.98
N ILE A 340 32.60 -2.44 6.09
CA ILE A 340 31.49 -2.89 5.24
C ILE A 340 30.72 -1.64 4.84
N GLU A 341 30.87 -1.24 3.59
CA GLU A 341 30.06 -0.19 3.00
C GLU A 341 28.64 -0.70 2.75
N ARG A 342 27.65 0.06 3.21
CA ARG A 342 26.23 -0.19 2.92
C ARG A 342 25.63 1.06 2.33
N ASN A 343 25.01 0.92 1.17
CA ASN A 343 24.03 1.87 0.69
C ASN A 343 22.69 1.12 0.62
N TRP A 344 21.83 1.35 1.61
CA TRP A 344 20.61 0.57 1.81
C TRP A 344 20.96 -0.94 1.97
N TYR A 345 20.50 -1.80 1.05
CA TYR A 345 20.82 -3.24 1.03
C TYR A 345 21.87 -3.63 -0.05
N GLU A 346 22.57 -2.65 -0.64
CA GLU A 346 23.70 -2.92 -1.53
C GLU A 346 25.00 -2.81 -0.74
N LEU A 347 25.89 -3.81 -0.85
CA LEU A 347 27.21 -3.78 -0.23
C LEU A 347 28.27 -3.26 -1.22
N GLY A 348 29.12 -2.36 -0.75
CA GLY A 348 30.27 -1.82 -1.49
C GLY A 348 31.60 -2.41 -1.00
N GLU A 349 32.48 -1.57 -0.44
CA GLU A 349 33.74 -2.04 0.17
C GLU A 349 33.52 -3.11 1.25
N TYR A 350 34.31 -4.20 1.20
CA TYR A 350 34.34 -5.26 2.22
C TYR A 350 35.77 -5.55 2.70
N ALA A 351 36.24 -4.76 3.66
CA ALA A 351 37.60 -4.78 4.20
C ALA A 351 37.74 -5.67 5.46
N LEU A 352 37.03 -6.80 5.50
CA LEU A 352 37.13 -7.82 6.54
C LEU A 352 37.88 -9.08 6.07
N ASN A 353 38.71 -9.65 6.95
CA ASN A 353 39.26 -10.99 6.84
C ASN A 353 38.62 -11.84 7.95
N ARG A 354 37.49 -12.49 7.63
CA ARG A 354 36.57 -13.08 8.63
C ARG A 354 36.17 -12.01 9.67
N ASP A 355 36.42 -12.28 10.94
CA ASP A 355 36.18 -11.48 12.13
C ASP A 355 37.21 -10.35 12.35
N ARG A 356 38.09 -10.03 11.40
CA ARG A 356 39.19 -9.06 11.59
C ARG A 356 39.25 -7.96 10.54
N CYS A 357 39.49 -6.74 10.98
CA CYS A 357 39.78 -5.59 10.12
C CYS A 357 41.04 -5.82 9.28
N ARG A 358 40.95 -5.73 7.95
CA ARG A 358 42.12 -5.86 7.04
C ARG A 358 43.17 -4.77 7.20
N HIS A 359 42.82 -3.62 7.77
CA HIS A 359 43.74 -2.49 7.92
C HIS A 359 44.55 -2.49 9.22
N CYS A 360 44.08 -3.16 10.29
CA CYS A 360 44.75 -3.13 11.60
C CYS A 360 44.64 -4.41 12.44
N GLY A 361 44.00 -5.48 11.94
CA GLY A 361 43.90 -6.78 12.63
C GLY A 361 42.94 -6.85 13.83
N THR A 362 42.36 -5.71 14.24
CA THR A 362 41.35 -5.62 15.31
C THR A 362 40.18 -6.55 15.05
N HIS A 363 39.78 -7.29 16.08
CA HIS A 363 38.59 -8.15 16.08
C HIS A 363 37.32 -7.31 15.98
N ILE A 364 36.37 -7.77 15.17
CA ILE A 364 35.08 -7.15 14.93
C ILE A 364 34.05 -8.22 15.29
N ALA A 365 33.29 -7.99 16.35
CA ALA A 365 32.28 -8.94 16.80
C ALA A 365 31.21 -9.17 15.72
N GLY A 366 30.90 -10.43 15.43
CA GLY A 366 29.92 -10.81 14.42
C GLY A 366 30.23 -12.15 13.77
N VAL A 367 29.32 -12.63 12.94
CA VAL A 367 29.45 -13.85 12.14
C VAL A 367 29.71 -13.47 10.69
N PHE A 368 30.99 -13.44 10.31
CA PHE A 368 31.44 -12.97 9.00
C PHE A 368 32.02 -14.09 8.13
N ALA A 369 31.61 -14.12 6.86
CA ALA A 369 32.23 -14.97 5.85
C ALA A 369 33.54 -14.34 5.32
N THR A 370 34.33 -15.09 4.55
CA THR A 370 35.58 -14.57 3.94
C THR A 370 35.35 -13.57 2.80
N ARG A 371 34.11 -13.50 2.29
CA ARG A 371 33.61 -12.59 1.25
C ARG A 371 32.16 -12.22 1.61
N PRO A 372 31.66 -11.05 1.21
CA PRO A 372 30.24 -10.73 1.36
C PRO A 372 29.39 -11.65 0.47
N GLY A 373 28.11 -11.81 0.82
CA GLY A 373 27.13 -12.33 -0.12
C GLY A 373 26.87 -11.35 -1.28
N ASN A 374 26.21 -11.84 -2.33
CA ASN A 374 25.92 -11.10 -3.56
C ASN A 374 24.41 -10.98 -3.84
N TRP A 375 23.58 -11.05 -2.79
CA TRP A 375 22.13 -10.95 -2.94
C TRP A 375 21.72 -9.53 -3.38
N GLY A 376 22.27 -8.49 -2.73
CA GLY A 376 21.98 -7.09 -3.01
C GLY A 376 20.52 -6.71 -2.69
N ARG A 377 20.02 -5.64 -3.31
CA ARG A 377 18.64 -5.12 -3.08
C ARG A 377 17.48 -6.00 -3.56
N LYS A 378 17.71 -7.26 -3.94
CA LYS A 378 16.69 -8.15 -4.52
C LYS A 378 15.64 -8.54 -3.48
N ARG A 379 14.38 -8.60 -3.91
CA ARG A 379 13.27 -9.20 -3.16
C ARG A 379 12.57 -10.22 -4.05
N GLN A 380 12.50 -11.46 -3.61
CA GLN A 380 11.93 -12.56 -4.39
C GLN A 380 10.85 -13.29 -3.58
N PRO A 381 9.56 -13.11 -3.88
CA PRO A 381 8.50 -13.97 -3.34
C PRO A 381 8.74 -15.44 -3.71
N VAL A 382 8.37 -16.35 -2.82
CA VAL A 382 8.49 -17.80 -3.02
C VAL A 382 7.10 -18.43 -2.98
N ASP A 383 6.82 -19.32 -3.95
CA ASP A 383 5.66 -20.21 -3.91
C ASP A 383 6.12 -21.58 -3.42
N MET A 384 5.76 -21.91 -2.18
CA MET A 384 6.20 -23.15 -1.54
C MET A 384 5.68 -24.41 -2.23
N LYS A 385 4.67 -24.29 -3.12
CA LYS A 385 4.15 -25.41 -3.91
C LYS A 385 5.19 -26.09 -4.80
N GLN A 386 6.29 -25.39 -5.11
CA GLN A 386 7.38 -25.90 -5.95
C GLN A 386 8.30 -26.87 -5.18
N PHE A 387 8.33 -26.79 -3.85
CA PHE A 387 9.23 -27.55 -2.97
C PHE A 387 8.53 -28.66 -2.17
N HIS A 388 7.26 -28.93 -2.50
CA HIS A 388 6.43 -29.94 -1.83
C HIS A 388 7.10 -31.31 -1.83
N SER A 389 7.07 -31.98 -0.68
CA SER A 389 7.46 -33.40 -0.61
C SER A 389 6.40 -34.29 -1.30
N PRO A 390 6.79 -35.38 -2.01
CA PRO A 390 5.83 -36.36 -2.51
C PRO A 390 5.07 -37.11 -1.39
N ASP A 391 5.53 -37.06 -0.15
CA ASP A 391 4.96 -37.74 1.03
C ASP A 391 3.93 -36.87 1.81
N ARG A 392 3.30 -35.91 1.11
CA ARG A 392 2.52 -34.75 1.66
C ARG A 392 1.30 -35.09 2.54
N ASP A 393 0.76 -36.30 2.36
CA ASP A 393 -0.43 -36.82 3.05
C ASP A 393 -0.07 -37.78 4.20
N ARG A 394 1.24 -37.97 4.47
CA ARG A 394 1.70 -38.73 5.63
C ARG A 394 1.29 -38.00 6.91
N PRO A 395 0.78 -38.71 7.94
CA PRO A 395 0.46 -38.10 9.23
C PRO A 395 1.65 -37.33 9.79
N LEU A 396 1.40 -36.15 10.35
CA LEU A 396 2.40 -35.35 11.05
C LEU A 396 2.94 -36.12 12.26
N VAL A 397 4.06 -36.82 12.06
CA VAL A 397 4.86 -37.44 13.12
C VAL A 397 5.59 -36.31 13.83
N LEU A 398 4.96 -35.76 14.85
CA LEU A 398 5.61 -34.83 15.76
C LEU A 398 6.76 -35.57 16.47
N PRO A 399 7.95 -34.98 16.59
CA PRO A 399 9.00 -35.55 17.42
C PRO A 399 8.50 -35.69 18.87
N GLU A 400 8.93 -36.74 19.58
CA GLU A 400 8.58 -36.92 20.99
C GLU A 400 9.09 -35.72 21.80
N ARG A 401 8.16 -34.88 22.23
CA ARG A 401 8.41 -33.73 23.10
C ARG A 401 7.94 -34.06 24.50
N PRO A 402 8.73 -33.78 25.55
CA PRO A 402 8.22 -33.82 26.92
C PRO A 402 7.17 -32.73 27.08
N LEU A 403 5.88 -33.13 27.07
CA LEU A 403 4.72 -32.23 27.15
C LEU A 403 4.52 -31.59 28.54
N ARG A 404 5.49 -31.71 29.46
CA ARG A 404 5.48 -31.12 30.80
C ARG A 404 6.89 -30.71 31.24
N PRO A 405 7.06 -29.53 31.87
CA PRO A 405 8.26 -29.19 32.63
C PRO A 405 8.40 -29.93 33.98
N SER A 406 7.46 -30.81 34.37
CA SER A 406 7.28 -31.25 35.76
C SER A 406 8.14 -32.42 36.25
N ASP A 407 8.92 -33.09 35.38
CA ASP A 407 9.70 -34.29 35.75
C ASP A 407 11.23 -34.08 35.66
N ALA A 408 11.69 -32.85 35.38
CA ALA A 408 13.09 -32.48 35.45
C ALA A 408 13.51 -32.23 36.91
N ASN A 409 13.89 -33.29 37.62
CA ASN A 409 14.32 -33.26 39.02
C ASN A 409 15.36 -32.15 39.30
N VAL A 410 15.06 -31.33 40.31
CA VAL A 410 16.00 -30.37 40.92
C VAL A 410 17.04 -31.12 41.75
N ALA A 411 18.05 -31.71 41.10
CA ALA A 411 19.34 -32.11 41.67
C ALA A 411 20.25 -32.74 40.59
N GLY A 412 20.88 -31.91 39.75
CA GLY A 412 21.84 -32.37 38.74
C GLY A 412 22.92 -31.33 38.49
N THR A 413 24.08 -31.48 39.14
CA THR A 413 25.23 -30.59 38.92
C THR A 413 25.75 -30.72 37.49
N LEU A 414 25.48 -29.70 36.67
CA LEU A 414 26.05 -29.56 35.33
C LEU A 414 27.57 -29.49 35.42
N ARG A 415 28.24 -30.61 35.15
CA ARG A 415 29.70 -30.66 35.01
C ARG A 415 30.10 -29.89 33.75
N VAL A 416 30.64 -28.69 33.96
CA VAL A 416 31.39 -27.94 32.96
C VAL A 416 32.53 -28.82 32.42
N PRO A 417 32.65 -29.03 31.09
CA PRO A 417 33.86 -29.59 30.51
C PRO A 417 35.02 -28.61 30.73
N SER A 418 36.05 -29.03 31.45
CA SER A 418 37.24 -28.20 31.67
C SER A 418 37.95 -27.88 30.33
N PRO A 419 38.61 -26.72 30.21
CA PRO A 419 39.21 -26.29 28.96
C PRO A 419 40.36 -27.23 28.54
N VAL A 420 40.31 -27.74 27.31
CA VAL A 420 41.41 -28.50 26.74
C VAL A 420 42.56 -27.54 26.46
N ALA A 421 43.66 -27.72 27.19
CA ALA A 421 44.85 -26.90 27.07
C ALA A 421 45.49 -27.00 25.68
N SER A 422 45.89 -25.86 25.13
CA SER A 422 46.76 -25.80 23.97
C SER A 422 48.20 -26.17 24.35
N ALA A 423 48.81 -27.06 23.58
CA ALA A 423 50.24 -27.37 23.64
C ALA A 423 50.81 -27.43 22.20
N PRO A 424 52.10 -27.09 21.99
CA PRO A 424 52.54 -26.51 20.73
C PRO A 424 53.10 -27.53 19.73
N ILE A 425 53.08 -27.18 18.44
CA ILE A 425 53.90 -27.84 17.42
C ILE A 425 55.07 -26.92 17.07
N SER A 426 56.28 -27.41 17.31
CA SER A 426 57.55 -26.73 17.06
C SER A 426 57.97 -26.76 15.59
N ALA A 427 58.84 -25.82 15.20
CA ALA A 427 59.35 -25.67 13.83
C ALA A 427 60.62 -26.50 13.53
N ALA A 428 60.98 -26.50 12.24
CA ALA A 428 62.28 -26.81 11.61
C ALA A 428 62.61 -28.28 11.25
N GLY A 429 63.02 -28.49 10.00
CA GLY A 429 63.54 -29.76 9.48
C GLY A 429 63.53 -29.87 7.94
N SER A 430 64.61 -29.51 7.27
CA SER A 430 64.97 -29.86 5.87
C SER A 430 66.45 -30.32 5.88
N PRO A 431 67.11 -30.81 4.79
CA PRO A 431 66.70 -30.95 3.37
C PRO A 431 67.19 -32.29 2.69
N THR A 432 67.33 -32.30 1.35
CA THR A 432 68.08 -33.25 0.47
C THR A 432 67.46 -34.62 0.12
N ALA A 433 67.73 -35.27 -1.02
CA ALA A 433 68.18 -34.85 -2.37
C ALA A 433 68.04 -36.05 -3.37
N ASP A 434 68.25 -35.79 -4.68
CA ASP A 434 68.33 -36.73 -5.83
C ASP A 434 67.08 -37.59 -6.19
N GLY A 435 66.82 -37.91 -7.47
CA GLY A 435 67.43 -37.39 -8.70
C GLY A 435 67.54 -38.41 -9.85
N THR A 436 66.75 -38.25 -10.93
CA THR A 436 67.08 -38.75 -12.29
C THR A 436 66.29 -38.00 -13.36
N ARG A 437 66.94 -37.61 -14.47
CA ARG A 437 66.35 -36.96 -15.66
C ARG A 437 66.27 -37.94 -16.85
N SER A 438 65.23 -37.83 -17.69
CA SER A 438 65.30 -38.16 -19.13
C SER A 438 64.17 -37.48 -19.94
N VAL A 439 64.44 -37.17 -21.21
CA VAL A 439 63.77 -36.18 -22.11
C VAL A 439 64.03 -36.63 -23.58
N PRO A 440 63.21 -36.38 -24.64
CA PRO A 440 62.17 -35.34 -24.83
C PRO A 440 60.80 -35.74 -25.48
N ALA A 441 59.90 -34.76 -25.58
CA ALA A 441 58.96 -34.43 -26.68
C ALA A 441 58.02 -35.47 -27.36
N THR A 442 56.71 -35.18 -27.34
CA THR A 442 55.87 -35.04 -28.56
C THR A 442 54.59 -34.21 -28.32
N ILE A 443 53.83 -33.94 -29.40
CA ILE A 443 52.84 -32.85 -29.53
C ILE A 443 51.40 -33.32 -29.28
N ALA A 444 50.59 -32.46 -28.64
CA ALA A 444 49.17 -32.15 -28.90
C ALA A 444 48.34 -31.92 -27.61
N LYS A 445 47.68 -30.75 -27.51
CA LYS A 445 46.61 -30.50 -26.52
C LYS A 445 45.25 -30.70 -27.20
N PRO A 446 44.36 -31.57 -26.67
CA PRO A 446 42.92 -31.48 -26.94
C PRO A 446 42.34 -30.39 -26.04
N THR A 447 41.87 -29.30 -26.63
CA THR A 447 41.01 -28.32 -25.94
C THR A 447 39.58 -28.85 -25.87
N ALA A 448 39.14 -29.28 -24.69
CA ALA A 448 37.73 -29.49 -24.39
C ALA A 448 37.21 -28.33 -23.52
N ALA A 449 36.14 -27.67 -23.96
CA ALA A 449 35.50 -26.57 -23.25
C ALA A 449 34.60 -27.09 -22.10
N PRO A 450 34.24 -26.25 -21.10
CA PRO A 450 33.23 -26.58 -20.11
C PRO A 450 31.85 -26.79 -20.75
N PRO A 451 30.90 -27.46 -20.07
CA PRO A 451 29.53 -27.62 -20.57
C PRO A 451 28.87 -26.26 -20.84
N GLY A 452 28.32 -26.10 -22.04
CA GLY A 452 27.87 -24.80 -22.54
C GLY A 452 26.63 -24.26 -21.82
N THR A 453 26.68 -22.99 -21.42
CA THR A 453 25.51 -22.19 -21.08
C THR A 453 24.62 -22.09 -22.33
N ILE A 454 23.42 -22.66 -22.31
CA ILE A 454 22.48 -22.49 -23.42
C ILE A 454 22.04 -21.03 -23.43
N THR A 455 22.66 -20.24 -24.32
CA THR A 455 22.31 -18.84 -24.53
C THR A 455 21.05 -18.82 -25.39
N VAL A 456 19.88 -18.82 -24.74
CA VAL A 456 18.58 -18.78 -25.43
C VAL A 456 18.49 -17.45 -26.19
N GLN A 457 18.61 -17.51 -27.52
CA GLN A 457 18.54 -16.31 -28.34
C GLN A 457 17.13 -15.74 -28.34
N ILE A 458 17.05 -14.42 -28.23
CA ILE A 458 15.79 -13.68 -28.32
C ILE A 458 15.25 -13.80 -29.77
N PRO A 459 13.99 -14.21 -29.98
CA PRO A 459 13.42 -14.39 -31.32
C PRO A 459 13.43 -13.10 -32.14
N LYS A 460 14.01 -13.18 -33.35
CA LYS A 460 14.04 -12.07 -34.33
C LYS A 460 12.82 -12.02 -35.26
N THR A 461 11.94 -13.01 -35.20
CA THR A 461 10.75 -13.14 -36.06
C THR A 461 9.59 -13.71 -35.26
N ALA A 462 8.37 -13.54 -35.76
CA ALA A 462 7.18 -14.19 -35.21
C ALA A 462 7.35 -15.72 -35.11
N PRO A 463 6.77 -16.36 -34.07
CA PRO A 463 6.63 -17.81 -34.04
C PRO A 463 5.79 -18.28 -35.24
N ASN A 464 6.32 -19.20 -36.05
CA ASN A 464 5.59 -19.76 -37.18
C ASN A 464 4.53 -20.78 -36.69
N LEU A 465 3.34 -20.29 -36.35
CA LEU A 465 2.23 -21.10 -35.85
C LEU A 465 1.23 -21.42 -36.95
N SER A 466 0.85 -22.70 -37.08
CA SER A 466 -0.24 -23.11 -37.97
C SER A 466 -1.60 -22.55 -37.50
N PRO A 467 -2.63 -22.48 -38.38
CA PRO A 467 -3.97 -22.06 -37.97
C PRO A 467 -4.53 -22.87 -36.80
N THR A 468 -4.31 -24.19 -36.78
CA THR A 468 -4.69 -25.08 -35.68
C THR A 468 -3.93 -24.75 -34.39
N GLN A 469 -2.63 -24.46 -34.48
CA GLN A 469 -1.82 -24.05 -33.33
C GLN A 469 -2.30 -22.71 -32.76
N ARG A 470 -2.62 -21.72 -33.61
CA ARG A 470 -3.23 -20.45 -33.19
C ARG A 470 -4.56 -20.65 -32.46
N GLN A 471 -5.43 -21.52 -32.99
CA GLN A 471 -6.71 -21.85 -32.34
C GLN A 471 -6.53 -22.53 -30.98
N ILE A 472 -5.58 -23.49 -30.87
CA ILE A 472 -5.25 -24.12 -29.58
C ILE A 472 -4.71 -23.08 -28.59
N LEU A 473 -3.83 -22.18 -29.03
CA LEU A 473 -3.24 -21.14 -28.17
C LEU A 473 -4.30 -20.18 -27.63
N PHE A 474 -5.23 -19.73 -28.48
CA PHE A 474 -6.37 -18.91 -28.09
C PHE A 474 -7.28 -19.62 -27.08
N ALA A 475 -7.72 -20.85 -27.39
CA ALA A 475 -8.58 -21.63 -26.51
C ALA A 475 -7.93 -21.89 -25.13
N THR A 476 -6.61 -22.10 -25.12
CA THR A 476 -5.84 -22.30 -23.88
C THR A 476 -5.73 -21.01 -23.07
N ALA A 477 -5.54 -19.86 -23.72
CA ALA A 477 -5.52 -18.57 -23.04
C ALA A 477 -6.89 -18.23 -22.42
N ALA A 478 -7.98 -18.45 -23.16
CA ALA A 478 -9.34 -18.28 -22.67
C ALA A 478 -9.64 -19.20 -21.46
N GLU A 479 -9.25 -20.47 -21.55
CA GLU A 479 -9.40 -21.46 -20.47
C GLU A 479 -8.56 -21.12 -19.24
N LEU A 480 -7.34 -20.60 -19.41
CA LEU A 480 -6.50 -20.11 -18.30
C LEU A 480 -7.12 -18.88 -17.61
N VAL A 481 -7.64 -17.91 -18.38
CA VAL A 481 -8.38 -16.75 -17.83
C VAL A 481 -9.61 -17.21 -17.07
N ARG A 482 -10.41 -18.11 -17.66
CA ARG A 482 -11.63 -18.66 -17.06
C ARG A 482 -11.34 -19.40 -15.76
N ALA A 483 -10.38 -20.32 -15.75
CA ALA A 483 -9.99 -21.07 -14.57
C ALA A 483 -9.51 -20.17 -13.43
N ALA A 484 -8.74 -19.11 -13.74
CA ALA A 484 -8.27 -18.13 -12.77
C ALA A 484 -9.41 -17.22 -12.23
N ALA A 485 -10.39 -16.87 -13.07
CA ALA A 485 -11.60 -16.17 -12.65
C ALA A 485 -12.45 -17.05 -11.70
N GLU A 486 -12.71 -18.29 -12.08
CA GLU A 486 -13.50 -19.28 -11.32
C GLU A 486 -12.77 -19.83 -10.07
N GLY A 487 -11.44 -19.75 -10.02
CA GLY A 487 -10.62 -20.25 -8.90
C GLY A 487 -10.33 -21.76 -8.92
N ARG A 488 -10.35 -22.39 -10.11
CA ARG A 488 -10.12 -23.83 -10.30
C ARG A 488 -8.82 -24.12 -11.08
N ALA A 489 -8.46 -25.39 -11.21
CA ALA A 489 -7.38 -25.83 -12.08
C ALA A 489 -7.77 -25.72 -13.58
N PRO A 490 -6.88 -25.25 -14.46
CA PRO A 490 -7.13 -25.11 -15.90
C PRO A 490 -6.89 -26.41 -16.69
N GLU A 491 -7.69 -26.65 -17.73
CA GLU A 491 -7.56 -27.81 -18.61
C GLU A 491 -6.71 -27.51 -19.86
N THR A 492 -5.41 -27.81 -19.83
CA THR A 492 -4.47 -27.44 -20.91
C THR A 492 -4.03 -28.59 -21.83
N SER A 493 -4.64 -29.77 -21.74
CA SER A 493 -4.11 -31.01 -22.35
C SER A 493 -3.96 -30.98 -23.89
N ALA A 494 -4.67 -30.10 -24.59
CA ALA A 494 -4.49 -29.86 -26.03
C ALA A 494 -3.24 -29.02 -26.33
N PHE A 495 -2.95 -28.01 -25.51
CA PHE A 495 -1.74 -27.20 -25.61
C PHE A 495 -0.49 -28.00 -25.29
N ASP A 496 -0.53 -28.81 -24.25
CA ASP A 496 0.59 -29.67 -23.86
C ASP A 496 0.96 -30.69 -24.95
N ARG A 497 -0.01 -31.08 -25.81
CA ARG A 497 0.18 -31.95 -26.99
C ARG A 497 0.47 -31.20 -28.31
N SER A 498 0.44 -29.87 -28.33
CA SER A 498 0.55 -29.05 -29.55
C SER A 498 1.97 -28.78 -30.06
N GLY A 499 2.99 -29.19 -29.29
CA GLY A 499 4.41 -28.86 -29.52
C GLY A 499 4.80 -27.43 -29.17
N MET A 500 3.86 -26.49 -29.04
CA MET A 500 4.15 -25.05 -28.81
C MET A 500 4.75 -24.73 -27.43
N ARG A 501 4.66 -25.66 -26.46
CA ARG A 501 5.00 -25.44 -25.04
C ARG A 501 6.42 -24.87 -24.83
N LEU A 502 7.37 -25.32 -25.66
CA LEU A 502 8.79 -24.95 -25.58
C LEU A 502 9.18 -23.81 -26.54
N ASN A 503 8.23 -23.25 -27.30
CA ASN A 503 8.49 -22.11 -28.17
C ASN A 503 9.02 -20.94 -27.34
N ILE A 504 10.11 -20.33 -27.78
CA ILE A 504 10.69 -19.16 -27.14
C ILE A 504 10.01 -17.90 -27.71
N VAL A 505 9.66 -16.97 -26.82
CA VAL A 505 9.13 -15.64 -27.13
C VAL A 505 9.91 -14.57 -26.36
N SER A 506 9.92 -13.33 -26.86
CA SER A 506 10.47 -12.18 -26.13
C SER A 506 9.52 -11.63 -25.06
N GLY A 507 8.26 -12.09 -25.09
CA GLY A 507 7.20 -11.72 -24.20
C GLY A 507 5.84 -12.29 -24.62
N THR A 508 4.89 -12.32 -23.69
CA THR A 508 3.48 -12.60 -23.98
C THR A 508 2.61 -11.66 -23.16
N PHE A 509 1.58 -11.10 -23.78
CA PHE A 509 0.52 -10.36 -23.09
C PHE A 509 -0.82 -10.99 -23.40
N VAL A 510 -1.67 -11.06 -22.38
CA VAL A 510 -3.07 -11.43 -22.53
C VAL A 510 -3.89 -10.20 -22.18
N SER A 511 -4.69 -9.72 -23.12
CA SER A 511 -5.58 -8.57 -22.93
C SER A 511 -7.03 -9.03 -22.99
N LEU A 512 -7.86 -8.48 -22.12
CA LEU A 512 -9.30 -8.57 -22.18
C LEU A 512 -9.86 -7.20 -22.56
N LYS A 513 -10.76 -7.17 -23.54
CA LYS A 513 -11.48 -5.97 -23.97
C LYS A 513 -12.98 -6.20 -23.79
N ARG A 514 -13.74 -5.12 -23.56
CA ARG A 514 -15.21 -5.13 -23.53
C ARG A 514 -15.70 -4.02 -24.46
N ARG A 515 -16.38 -4.40 -25.55
CA ARG A 515 -16.70 -3.47 -26.66
C ARG A 515 -15.48 -2.67 -27.13
N GLY A 516 -14.35 -3.35 -27.37
CA GLY A 516 -13.08 -2.73 -27.75
C GLY A 516 -12.32 -1.98 -26.64
N ARG A 517 -12.99 -1.48 -25.59
CA ARG A 517 -12.35 -0.77 -24.47
C ARG A 517 -11.62 -1.76 -23.55
N LEU A 518 -10.44 -1.38 -23.04
CA LEU A 518 -9.59 -2.25 -22.24
C LEU A 518 -10.22 -2.60 -20.87
N ARG A 519 -10.38 -3.89 -20.57
CA ARG A 519 -10.88 -4.42 -19.28
C ARG A 519 -9.76 -4.94 -18.37
N SER A 520 -8.68 -5.47 -18.94
CA SER A 520 -7.48 -5.92 -18.22
C SER A 520 -6.36 -6.24 -19.23
N CYS A 521 -5.09 -6.03 -18.89
CA CYS A 521 -3.97 -6.49 -19.71
C CYS A 521 -2.70 -6.66 -18.88
N CYS A 522 -2.22 -7.89 -18.78
CA CYS A 522 -0.97 -8.26 -18.12
C CYS A 522 -0.10 -9.13 -19.03
N GLY A 523 1.20 -9.12 -18.75
CA GLY A 523 2.20 -9.85 -19.49
C GLY A 523 3.62 -9.59 -18.99
N SER A 524 4.59 -10.03 -19.79
CA SER A 524 6.03 -9.88 -19.58
C SER A 524 6.74 -9.62 -20.90
N PHE A 525 7.89 -8.94 -20.85
CA PHE A 525 8.71 -8.57 -22.02
C PHE A 525 10.17 -8.36 -21.61
N GLY A 526 11.10 -8.68 -22.52
CA GLY A 526 12.53 -8.31 -22.41
C GLY A 526 13.47 -9.45 -22.02
N GLN A 527 12.97 -10.67 -21.83
CA GLN A 527 13.78 -11.88 -21.66
C GLN A 527 13.24 -13.01 -22.53
N ALA A 528 14.12 -13.89 -23.02
CA ALA A 528 13.72 -15.07 -23.78
C ALA A 528 13.11 -16.11 -22.82
N MET A 529 11.83 -16.42 -23.01
CA MET A 529 11.04 -17.27 -22.11
C MET A 529 10.22 -18.30 -22.88
N GLN A 530 9.87 -19.41 -22.24
CA GLN A 530 8.99 -20.43 -22.81
C GLN A 530 7.54 -19.95 -22.83
N LEU A 531 6.89 -20.04 -24.00
CA LEU A 531 5.51 -19.59 -24.23
C LEU A 531 4.52 -20.11 -23.18
N ASN A 532 4.66 -21.36 -22.73
CA ASN A 532 3.81 -21.94 -21.68
C ASN A 532 3.85 -21.16 -20.36
N GLN A 533 5.04 -20.75 -19.92
CA GLN A 533 5.21 -19.99 -18.69
C GLN A 533 4.60 -18.60 -18.85
N CYS A 534 4.99 -17.89 -19.91
CA CYS A 534 4.50 -16.53 -20.20
C CYS A 534 2.97 -16.48 -20.31
N LEU A 535 2.36 -17.44 -21.01
CA LEU A 535 0.92 -17.49 -21.21
C LEU A 535 0.17 -17.73 -19.89
N ARG A 536 0.64 -18.66 -19.05
CA ARG A 536 0.02 -18.93 -17.74
C ARG A 536 0.14 -17.74 -16.79
N GLU A 537 1.31 -17.12 -16.72
CA GLU A 537 1.54 -15.92 -15.91
C GLU A 537 0.70 -14.73 -16.40
N ALA A 538 0.67 -14.49 -17.72
CA ALA A 538 -0.10 -13.41 -18.32
C ALA A 538 -1.60 -13.61 -18.12
N ALA A 539 -2.17 -14.77 -18.50
CA ALA A 539 -3.59 -15.06 -18.39
C ALA A 539 -4.08 -15.00 -16.93
N ASN A 540 -3.35 -15.61 -16.00
CA ASN A 540 -3.69 -15.57 -14.58
C ASN A 540 -3.68 -14.13 -14.04
N ARG A 541 -2.62 -13.35 -14.32
CA ARG A 541 -2.53 -11.95 -13.89
C ARG A 541 -3.62 -11.08 -14.52
N THR A 542 -3.94 -11.27 -15.80
CA THR A 542 -5.02 -10.55 -16.49
C THR A 542 -6.38 -10.86 -15.85
N ALA A 543 -6.63 -12.10 -15.41
CA ALA A 543 -7.86 -12.45 -14.72
C ALA A 543 -7.92 -11.93 -13.27
N THR A 544 -6.81 -11.91 -12.53
CA THR A 544 -6.83 -11.78 -11.05
C THR A 544 -6.04 -10.60 -10.46
N ASN A 545 -5.02 -10.09 -11.15
CA ASN A 545 -3.96 -9.25 -10.56
C ASN A 545 -3.52 -8.08 -11.47
N ASP A 546 -4.43 -7.48 -12.25
CA ASP A 546 -4.17 -6.19 -12.89
C ASP A 546 -4.46 -5.07 -11.89
N PRO A 547 -3.46 -4.27 -11.46
CA PRO A 547 -3.65 -3.28 -10.40
C PRO A 547 -4.56 -2.10 -10.78
N ARG A 548 -4.95 -1.98 -12.06
CA ARG A 548 -5.81 -0.90 -12.55
C ARG A 548 -7.31 -1.21 -12.44
N PHE A 549 -7.68 -2.49 -12.35
CA PHE A 549 -9.05 -2.94 -12.47
C PHE A 549 -9.42 -3.90 -11.32
N PRO A 550 -10.71 -4.14 -11.04
CA PRO A 550 -11.12 -5.29 -10.24
C PRO A 550 -10.78 -6.61 -10.93
N LYS A 551 -10.68 -7.69 -10.14
CA LYS A 551 -10.65 -9.07 -10.63
C LYS A 551 -11.77 -9.27 -11.67
N VAL A 552 -11.51 -10.05 -12.70
CA VAL A 552 -12.50 -10.38 -13.73
C VAL A 552 -13.57 -11.28 -13.13
N SER A 553 -14.82 -10.85 -13.19
CA SER A 553 -15.97 -11.65 -12.78
C SER A 553 -16.30 -12.70 -13.85
N VAL A 554 -16.76 -13.87 -13.40
CA VAL A 554 -17.19 -14.96 -14.30
C VAL A 554 -18.38 -14.53 -15.16
N SER A 555 -19.24 -13.61 -14.68
CA SER A 555 -20.37 -13.09 -15.46
C SER A 555 -19.95 -12.12 -16.57
N GLU A 556 -18.73 -11.60 -16.56
CA GLU A 556 -18.19 -10.78 -17.64
C GLU A 556 -17.71 -11.61 -18.82
N LEU A 557 -17.14 -12.81 -18.56
CA LEU A 557 -16.39 -13.59 -19.56
C LEU A 557 -17.12 -13.78 -20.90
N PRO A 558 -18.44 -14.06 -20.98
CA PRO A 558 -19.16 -14.20 -22.27
C PRO A 558 -19.28 -12.91 -23.08
N HIS A 559 -18.91 -11.77 -22.50
CA HIS A 559 -19.02 -10.42 -23.05
C HIS A 559 -17.64 -9.76 -23.27
N LEU A 560 -16.56 -10.52 -23.09
CA LEU A 560 -15.18 -10.06 -23.30
C LEU A 560 -14.59 -10.63 -24.59
N ASP A 561 -13.80 -9.80 -25.24
CA ASP A 561 -12.86 -10.19 -26.29
C ASP A 561 -11.49 -10.46 -25.68
N LEU A 562 -10.73 -11.39 -26.26
CA LEU A 562 -9.42 -11.83 -25.81
C LEU A 562 -8.37 -11.56 -26.89
N ASP A 563 -7.30 -10.86 -26.53
CA ASP A 563 -6.10 -10.73 -27.36
C ASP A 563 -4.95 -11.52 -26.70
N VAL A 564 -4.32 -12.42 -27.45
CA VAL A 564 -3.05 -13.06 -27.07
C VAL A 564 -1.94 -12.50 -27.95
N TRP A 565 -1.06 -11.69 -27.37
CA TRP A 565 0.07 -11.05 -28.04
C TRP A 565 1.35 -11.85 -27.83
N LEU A 566 2.02 -12.22 -28.92
CA LEU A 566 3.33 -12.88 -28.94
C LEU A 566 4.39 -11.89 -29.40
N LEU A 567 5.31 -11.51 -28.52
CA LEU A 567 6.28 -10.44 -28.79
C LEU A 567 7.62 -11.00 -29.28
N PHE A 568 8.22 -10.33 -30.27
CA PHE A 568 9.48 -10.69 -30.91
C PHE A 568 10.24 -9.45 -31.40
N ALA A 569 11.47 -9.64 -31.89
CA ALA A 569 12.33 -8.61 -32.46
C ALA A 569 12.50 -7.32 -31.61
N PRO A 570 12.82 -7.40 -30.30
CA PRO A 570 13.16 -6.21 -29.54
C PRO A 570 14.49 -5.61 -30.03
N GLU A 571 14.45 -4.34 -30.38
CA GLU A 571 15.57 -3.57 -30.92
C GLU A 571 15.64 -2.21 -30.24
N GLN A 572 16.84 -1.77 -29.85
CA GLN A 572 17.02 -0.42 -29.31
C GLN A 572 17.02 0.60 -30.47
N VAL A 573 16.19 1.63 -30.36
CA VAL A 573 16.18 2.75 -31.29
C VAL A 573 17.45 3.59 -31.07
N THR A 574 18.21 3.81 -32.14
CA THR A 574 19.52 4.49 -32.10
C THR A 574 19.43 5.99 -32.39
N GLU A 575 18.37 6.36 -33.10
CA GLU A 575 17.94 7.69 -33.47
C GLU A 575 17.68 8.54 -32.21
N ARG A 576 17.84 9.86 -32.33
CA ARG A 576 17.78 10.84 -31.22
C ARG A 576 16.85 12.00 -31.57
N GLY A 577 16.41 12.73 -30.56
CA GLY A 577 15.48 13.86 -30.76
C GLY A 577 14.27 13.45 -31.60
N LEU A 578 13.88 14.32 -32.54
CA LEU A 578 12.73 14.11 -33.43
C LEU A 578 12.90 12.95 -34.42
N ASP A 579 14.11 12.52 -34.75
CA ASP A 579 14.33 11.43 -35.71
C ASP A 579 13.77 10.09 -35.21
N ARG A 580 13.55 9.95 -33.90
CA ARG A 580 12.85 8.81 -33.30
C ARG A 580 11.43 8.61 -33.84
N ILE A 581 10.74 9.65 -34.33
CA ILE A 581 9.43 9.55 -34.98
C ILE A 581 9.53 8.61 -36.21
N ASN A 582 10.58 8.78 -37.02
CA ASN A 582 10.80 8.02 -38.25
C ASN A 582 11.18 6.55 -37.98
N ALA A 583 11.67 6.24 -36.78
CA ALA A 583 12.01 4.88 -36.35
C ALA A 583 10.79 4.05 -35.89
N VAL A 584 9.61 4.68 -35.76
CA VAL A 584 8.38 4.06 -35.28
C VAL A 584 7.36 3.93 -36.41
N THR A 585 6.78 2.73 -36.55
CA THR A 585 5.75 2.42 -37.55
C THR A 585 4.50 1.96 -36.83
N ILE A 586 3.44 2.78 -36.89
CA ILE A 586 2.15 2.51 -36.24
C ILE A 586 1.54 1.19 -36.72
N GLY A 587 0.90 0.46 -35.81
CA GLY A 587 0.32 -0.86 -36.05
C GLY A 587 1.35 -2.01 -36.17
N LYS A 588 2.63 -1.72 -36.44
CA LYS A 588 3.71 -2.71 -36.51
C LYS A 588 4.55 -2.76 -35.24
N HIS A 589 5.02 -1.60 -34.77
CA HIS A 589 5.93 -1.51 -33.62
C HIS A 589 5.15 -1.29 -32.32
N GLY A 590 5.48 -2.06 -31.29
CA GLY A 590 5.27 -1.68 -29.89
C GLY A 590 6.51 -0.97 -29.37
N LEU A 591 6.34 -0.18 -28.29
CA LEU A 591 7.39 0.65 -27.72
C LEU A 591 7.63 0.29 -26.25
N GLN A 592 8.89 0.25 -25.83
CA GLN A 592 9.27 0.29 -24.43
C GLN A 592 10.23 1.45 -24.21
N ILE A 593 9.97 2.28 -23.21
CA ILE A 593 10.81 3.41 -22.84
C ILE A 593 11.33 3.27 -21.42
N ILE A 594 12.58 3.65 -21.20
CA ILE A 594 13.29 3.53 -19.92
C ILE A 594 14.11 4.80 -19.67
N ARG A 595 13.94 5.42 -18.51
CA ARG A 595 14.78 6.54 -18.04
C ARG A 595 14.98 6.41 -16.54
N GLY A 596 16.21 6.15 -16.10
CA GLY A 596 16.51 5.81 -14.70
C GLY A 596 15.71 4.60 -14.22
N GLN A 597 14.90 4.76 -13.16
CA GLN A 597 14.01 3.71 -12.63
C GLN A 597 12.63 3.68 -13.30
N GLN A 598 12.29 4.68 -14.13
CA GLN A 598 10.99 4.80 -14.77
C GLN A 598 10.95 3.99 -16.07
N ARG A 599 9.88 3.22 -16.27
CA ARG A 599 9.70 2.37 -17.45
C ARG A 599 8.24 2.30 -17.91
N GLY A 600 8.02 2.45 -19.20
CA GLY A 600 6.71 2.35 -19.86
C GLY A 600 6.77 1.37 -21.02
N LEU A 601 5.65 0.69 -21.33
CA LEU A 601 5.55 -0.21 -22.48
C LEU A 601 4.15 -0.16 -23.10
N LEU A 602 4.05 0.04 -24.40
CA LEU A 602 2.82 -0.03 -25.19
C LEU A 602 2.94 -1.11 -26.29
N LEU A 603 1.85 -1.86 -26.50
CA LEU A 603 1.78 -2.92 -27.50
C LEU A 603 1.51 -2.33 -28.91
N PRO A 604 1.86 -3.03 -30.01
CA PRO A 604 1.72 -2.51 -31.37
C PRO A 604 0.33 -1.99 -31.74
N GLY A 605 -0.72 -2.67 -31.26
CA GLY A 605 -2.11 -2.29 -31.55
C GLY A 605 -2.59 -1.02 -30.85
N VAL A 606 -1.91 -0.54 -29.80
CA VAL A 606 -2.45 0.55 -28.96
C VAL A 606 -2.57 1.86 -29.73
N ALA A 607 -1.59 2.22 -30.56
CA ALA A 607 -1.67 3.43 -31.37
C ALA A 607 -2.81 3.37 -32.39
N THR A 608 -2.99 2.21 -33.05
CA THR A 608 -4.10 1.98 -33.98
C THR A 608 -5.46 2.05 -33.27
N ASP A 609 -5.59 1.42 -32.10
CA ASP A 609 -6.82 1.42 -31.29
C ASP A 609 -7.24 2.84 -30.83
N ASN A 610 -6.31 3.81 -30.80
CA ASN A 610 -6.56 5.19 -30.36
C ASN A 610 -6.38 6.25 -31.47
N GLY A 611 -6.06 5.85 -32.71
CA GLY A 611 -5.84 6.77 -33.83
C GLY A 611 -4.59 7.66 -33.70
N TRP A 612 -3.57 7.23 -32.95
CA TRP A 612 -2.34 8.00 -32.73
C TRP A 612 -1.33 7.86 -33.87
N ASP A 613 -0.60 8.95 -34.15
CA ASP A 613 0.60 8.92 -34.97
C ASP A 613 1.86 8.52 -34.16
N SER A 614 3.02 8.47 -34.83
CA SER A 614 4.29 8.06 -34.20
C SER A 614 4.79 9.03 -33.13
N GLU A 615 4.53 10.34 -33.22
CA GLU A 615 4.92 11.31 -32.18
C GLU A 615 4.02 11.14 -30.96
N GLU A 616 2.70 11.03 -31.15
CA GLU A 616 1.78 10.86 -30.03
C GLU A 616 1.94 9.49 -29.36
N PHE A 617 2.27 8.44 -30.11
CA PHE A 617 2.59 7.13 -29.52
C PHE A 617 3.87 7.17 -28.66
N LEU A 618 4.88 7.96 -29.06
CA LEU A 618 6.07 8.23 -28.27
C LEU A 618 5.75 9.08 -27.01
N ASN A 619 4.83 10.03 -27.12
CA ASN A 619 4.32 10.80 -25.98
C ASN A 619 3.64 9.89 -24.95
N GLN A 620 2.72 9.03 -25.40
CA GLN A 620 1.92 8.18 -24.52
C GLN A 620 2.73 7.06 -23.84
N VAL A 621 3.79 6.54 -24.48
CA VAL A 621 4.69 5.59 -23.78
C VAL A 621 5.51 6.27 -22.67
N CYS A 622 5.84 7.57 -22.82
CA CYS A 622 6.44 8.37 -21.75
C CYS A 622 5.47 8.59 -20.59
N VAL A 623 4.24 9.03 -20.87
CA VAL A 623 3.19 9.21 -19.86
C VAL A 623 2.96 7.91 -19.08
N LYS A 624 2.93 6.75 -19.78
CA LYS A 624 2.82 5.44 -19.14
C LYS A 624 4.02 5.05 -18.26
N ALA A 625 5.22 5.61 -18.52
CA ALA A 625 6.37 5.46 -17.65
C ALA A 625 6.35 6.38 -16.42
N GLY A 626 5.40 7.33 -16.35
CA GLY A 626 5.42 8.45 -15.42
C GLY A 626 6.41 9.56 -15.80
N LEU A 627 6.84 9.59 -17.06
CA LEU A 627 7.70 10.62 -17.63
C LEU A 627 6.85 11.74 -18.26
N THR A 628 7.46 12.90 -18.49
CA THR A 628 6.85 13.97 -19.31
C THR A 628 6.60 13.44 -20.74
N PRO A 629 5.53 13.86 -21.44
CA PRO A 629 5.21 13.37 -22.78
C PRO A 629 6.43 13.43 -23.73
N THR A 630 7.14 14.54 -23.74
CA THR A 630 8.30 14.78 -24.63
C THR A 630 9.62 14.12 -24.17
N ALA A 631 9.64 13.33 -23.08
CA ALA A 631 10.87 12.76 -22.52
C ALA A 631 11.63 11.84 -23.49
N TRP A 632 10.95 11.26 -24.48
CA TRP A 632 11.57 10.48 -25.56
C TRP A 632 12.50 11.30 -26.46
N LYS A 633 12.41 12.63 -26.46
CA LYS A 633 13.33 13.51 -27.20
C LYS A 633 14.70 13.62 -26.53
N SER A 634 14.83 13.18 -25.27
CA SER A 634 16.06 13.29 -24.47
C SER A 634 17.04 12.13 -24.69
N ASP A 635 18.33 12.45 -24.65
CA ASP A 635 19.44 11.51 -24.92
C ASP A 635 19.70 10.52 -23.77
N ASP A 636 19.28 10.84 -22.55
CA ASP A 636 19.31 9.95 -21.38
C ASP A 636 18.11 8.98 -21.32
N THR A 637 17.17 9.11 -22.25
CA THR A 637 16.02 8.21 -22.40
C THR A 637 16.33 7.11 -23.40
N VAL A 638 16.28 5.85 -22.96
CA VAL A 638 16.44 4.66 -23.79
C VAL A 638 15.08 4.24 -24.34
N LEU A 639 15.01 4.06 -25.66
CA LEU A 639 13.81 3.62 -26.37
C LEU A 639 14.09 2.28 -27.06
N PHE A 640 13.21 1.31 -26.87
CA PHE A 640 13.16 0.07 -27.62
C PHE A 640 11.88 0.02 -28.45
N ARG A 641 12.01 -0.48 -29.68
CA ARG A 641 10.88 -0.95 -30.50
C ARG A 641 10.84 -2.49 -30.49
N PHE A 642 9.68 -3.06 -30.69
CA PHE A 642 9.49 -4.51 -30.87
C PHE A 642 8.29 -4.79 -31.75
N GLU A 643 8.17 -6.00 -32.26
CA GLU A 643 7.02 -6.44 -33.04
C GLU A 643 6.16 -7.42 -32.24
N GLY A 644 4.89 -7.57 -32.62
CA GLY A 644 3.95 -8.45 -31.94
C GLY A 644 2.94 -9.07 -32.89
N ASP A 645 2.77 -10.39 -32.78
CA ASP A 645 1.71 -11.13 -33.47
C ASP A 645 0.53 -11.29 -32.51
N VAL A 646 -0.69 -10.98 -32.96
CA VAL A 646 -1.89 -11.01 -32.12
C VAL A 646 -2.87 -12.06 -32.60
N ILE A 647 -3.35 -12.88 -31.66
CA ILE A 647 -4.48 -13.78 -31.86
C ILE A 647 -5.66 -13.20 -31.10
N HIS A 648 -6.67 -12.74 -31.84
CA HIS A 648 -7.85 -12.07 -31.33
C HIS A 648 -9.11 -12.92 -31.56
N GLY A 649 -10.06 -12.86 -30.63
CA GLY A 649 -11.40 -13.41 -30.79
C GLY A 649 -12.28 -13.20 -29.55
N PRO A 650 -13.61 -13.38 -29.67
CA PRO A 650 -14.50 -13.33 -28.52
C PRO A 650 -14.27 -14.55 -27.62
N MET A 651 -14.27 -14.36 -26.29
CA MET A 651 -14.10 -15.46 -25.32
C MET A 651 -15.10 -16.61 -25.55
N SER A 652 -16.32 -16.28 -25.97
CA SER A 652 -17.40 -17.22 -26.32
C SER A 652 -17.09 -18.18 -27.48
N SER A 653 -16.01 -17.95 -28.25
CA SER A 653 -15.56 -18.86 -29.30
C SER A 653 -14.68 -20.02 -28.79
N ALA A 654 -14.21 -19.97 -27.54
CA ALA A 654 -13.35 -20.98 -26.93
C ALA A 654 -14.14 -22.20 -26.40
N GLY A 655 -14.79 -22.93 -27.31
CA GLY A 655 -15.55 -24.16 -26.98
C GLY A 655 -16.94 -23.90 -26.39
N GLN A 656 -17.60 -24.94 -25.87
CA GLN A 656 -18.89 -24.79 -25.20
C GLN A 656 -18.72 -24.09 -23.84
N MET A 657 -18.80 -22.77 -23.83
CA MET A 657 -18.96 -21.98 -22.61
C MET A 657 -20.36 -22.21 -22.01
N SER A 658 -20.54 -23.29 -21.26
CA SER A 658 -21.59 -23.31 -20.24
C SER A 658 -21.17 -22.38 -19.10
N VAL A 659 -21.86 -21.26 -18.96
CA VAL A 659 -21.66 -20.34 -17.84
C VAL A 659 -22.27 -20.96 -16.59
N SER A 660 -21.52 -21.84 -15.92
CA SER A 660 -21.82 -22.17 -14.54
C SER A 660 -21.54 -20.93 -13.69
N VAL A 661 -22.60 -20.18 -13.39
CA VAL A 661 -22.60 -19.13 -12.37
C VAL A 661 -21.90 -19.70 -11.12
N PRO A 662 -20.96 -18.96 -10.47
CA PRO A 662 -20.18 -19.48 -9.35
C PRO A 662 -21.08 -20.16 -8.32
N SER A 663 -20.95 -21.49 -8.22
CA SER A 663 -21.94 -22.38 -7.59
C SER A 663 -22.02 -22.27 -6.07
N ARG A 664 -21.18 -21.42 -5.47
CA ARG A 664 -21.19 -21.13 -4.04
C ARG A 664 -21.58 -19.66 -3.83
N PRO A 665 -22.77 -19.38 -3.25
CA PRO A 665 -23.09 -18.03 -2.81
C PRO A 665 -22.16 -17.61 -1.66
N LEU A 666 -22.01 -16.31 -1.44
CA LEU A 666 -21.18 -15.75 -0.37
C LEU A 666 -21.61 -16.27 1.02
N LEU A 667 -22.93 -16.36 1.22
CA LEU A 667 -23.62 -16.95 2.36
C LEU A 667 -24.87 -17.69 1.85
N THR A 668 -25.32 -18.71 2.57
CA THR A 668 -26.66 -19.28 2.39
C THR A 668 -27.74 -18.29 2.85
N ALA A 669 -28.99 -18.53 2.44
CA ALA A 669 -30.11 -17.69 2.86
C ALA A 669 -30.27 -17.64 4.39
N ALA A 670 -30.08 -18.77 5.08
CA ALA A 670 -30.18 -18.85 6.54
C ALA A 670 -29.04 -18.09 7.26
N GLU A 671 -27.80 -18.22 6.79
CA GLU A 671 -26.67 -17.45 7.33
C GLU A 671 -26.84 -15.94 7.12
N PHE A 672 -27.38 -15.53 5.96
CA PHE A 672 -27.63 -14.11 5.67
C PHE A 672 -28.82 -13.55 6.48
N GLU A 673 -29.87 -14.33 6.70
CA GLU A 673 -30.97 -13.97 7.61
C GLU A 673 -30.48 -13.83 9.06
N GLN A 674 -29.63 -14.76 9.52
CA GLN A 674 -29.00 -14.70 10.84
C GLN A 674 -28.12 -13.44 10.98
N LEU A 675 -27.35 -13.10 9.95
CA LEU A 675 -26.53 -11.88 9.89
C LEU A 675 -27.39 -10.60 9.89
N THR A 676 -28.54 -10.61 9.22
CA THR A 676 -29.53 -9.52 9.23
C THR A 676 -30.09 -9.30 10.65
N ASN A 677 -30.47 -10.39 11.33
CA ASN A 677 -30.93 -10.36 12.71
C ASN A 677 -29.85 -9.85 13.68
N PHE A 678 -28.59 -10.28 13.51
CA PHE A 678 -27.44 -9.78 14.25
C PHE A 678 -27.22 -8.27 14.07
N ALA A 679 -27.31 -7.76 12.83
CA ALA A 679 -27.19 -6.33 12.56
C ALA A 679 -28.30 -5.52 13.27
N ARG A 680 -29.55 -5.99 13.20
CA ARG A 680 -30.68 -5.38 13.91
C ARG A 680 -30.47 -5.35 15.42
N GLN A 681 -30.09 -6.48 16.02
CA GLN A 681 -29.79 -6.58 17.46
C GLN A 681 -28.64 -5.66 17.87
N SER A 682 -27.60 -5.56 17.03
CA SER A 682 -26.44 -4.69 17.29
C SER A 682 -26.83 -3.21 17.31
N VAL A 683 -27.55 -2.74 16.29
CA VAL A 683 -28.04 -1.34 16.22
C VAL A 683 -28.94 -1.02 17.42
N PHE A 684 -29.89 -1.90 17.76
CA PHE A 684 -30.81 -1.67 18.87
C PHE A 684 -30.10 -1.70 20.24
N SER A 685 -29.13 -2.60 20.43
CA SER A 685 -28.32 -2.65 21.66
C SER A 685 -27.53 -1.36 21.86
N LEU A 686 -26.87 -0.88 20.79
CA LEU A 686 -26.09 0.36 20.81
C LEU A 686 -26.97 1.58 21.11
N LEU A 687 -28.17 1.67 20.52
CA LEU A 687 -29.13 2.74 20.79
C LEU A 687 -29.67 2.72 22.23
N ALA A 688 -29.76 1.54 22.84
CA ALA A 688 -30.13 1.36 24.24
C ALA A 688 -28.94 1.51 25.22
N GLY A 689 -27.74 1.82 24.75
CA GLY A 689 -26.53 1.92 25.58
C GLY A 689 -25.98 0.58 26.09
N MET A 690 -26.44 -0.54 25.53
CA MET A 690 -25.98 -1.89 25.86
C MET A 690 -24.76 -2.30 25.02
N THR A 691 -23.99 -3.28 25.49
CA THR A 691 -22.87 -3.84 24.74
C THR A 691 -23.36 -4.92 23.75
N PRO A 692 -23.23 -4.73 22.42
CA PRO A 692 -23.59 -5.74 21.43
C PRO A 692 -22.54 -6.86 21.33
N LEU A 693 -22.90 -7.96 20.67
CA LEU A 693 -21.92 -8.93 20.17
C LEU A 693 -21.16 -8.33 18.96
N TYR A 694 -19.86 -8.60 18.87
CA TYR A 694 -19.00 -8.05 17.80
C TYR A 694 -18.96 -8.91 16.52
N PHE A 695 -19.39 -10.17 16.60
CA PHE A 695 -19.41 -11.15 15.51
C PHE A 695 -20.69 -11.99 15.61
N CYS A 696 -21.17 -12.51 14.48
CA CYS A 696 -22.35 -13.36 14.39
C CYS A 696 -21.93 -14.85 14.49
N PRO A 697 -22.21 -15.57 15.59
CA PRO A 697 -21.72 -16.94 15.76
C PRO A 697 -22.35 -17.90 14.74
N GLY A 698 -21.55 -18.75 14.10
CA GLY A 698 -22.04 -19.74 13.12
C GLY A 698 -22.23 -19.20 11.70
N VAL A 699 -22.09 -17.89 11.48
CA VAL A 699 -21.97 -17.30 10.14
C VAL A 699 -20.48 -17.18 9.80
N PRO A 700 -20.00 -17.62 8.62
CA PRO A 700 -18.60 -17.43 8.22
C PRO A 700 -18.31 -15.94 7.92
N ASP A 701 -17.09 -15.48 8.15
CA ASP A 701 -16.64 -14.16 7.68
C ASP A 701 -16.05 -14.30 6.26
N ALA A 702 -16.30 -13.30 5.41
CA ALA A 702 -16.00 -13.38 3.99
C ALA A 702 -15.58 -12.02 3.41
N ASP A 703 -14.67 -12.04 2.45
CA ASP A 703 -14.23 -10.84 1.74
C ASP A 703 -15.30 -10.29 0.81
N VAL A 704 -15.88 -9.15 1.17
CA VAL A 704 -16.87 -8.42 0.37
C VAL A 704 -16.30 -7.14 -0.21
N HIS A 705 -16.82 -6.75 -1.38
CA HIS A 705 -16.57 -5.44 -2.00
C HIS A 705 -17.38 -4.32 -1.33
N GLY A 706 -18.43 -4.65 -0.59
CA GLY A 706 -19.05 -3.67 0.29
C GLY A 706 -20.11 -4.20 1.22
N VAL A 707 -20.39 -3.40 2.24
CA VAL A 707 -21.51 -3.59 3.18
C VAL A 707 -22.24 -2.28 3.33
N ALA A 708 -23.58 -2.33 3.35
CA ALA A 708 -24.41 -1.21 3.76
C ALA A 708 -25.49 -1.67 4.75
N VAL A 709 -25.87 -0.76 5.64
CA VAL A 709 -26.98 -0.95 6.58
C VAL A 709 -27.93 0.22 6.40
N MET A 710 -29.21 -0.08 6.23
CA MET A 710 -30.28 0.90 6.08
C MET A 710 -31.28 0.71 7.22
N ILE A 711 -31.77 1.83 7.75
CA ILE A 711 -32.93 1.86 8.65
C ILE A 711 -34.07 2.59 7.96
N THR A 712 -35.28 2.07 8.11
CA THR A 712 -36.53 2.66 7.62
C THR A 712 -37.58 2.65 8.72
N GLN A 713 -38.47 3.64 8.71
CA GLN A 713 -39.66 3.66 9.57
C GLN A 713 -40.91 3.48 8.69
N PRO A 714 -41.53 2.28 8.66
CA PRO A 714 -42.69 2.00 7.82
C PRO A 714 -43.84 2.98 8.06
N GLY A 715 -44.53 3.36 6.98
CA GLY A 715 -45.59 4.37 7.02
C GLY A 715 -45.09 5.83 7.03
N THR A 716 -43.77 6.05 6.95
CA THR A 716 -43.17 7.39 6.84
C THR A 716 -42.19 7.45 5.66
N ASN A 717 -41.77 8.67 5.31
CA ASN A 717 -40.69 8.88 4.33
C ASN A 717 -39.28 8.85 4.98
N PHE A 718 -39.16 8.45 6.26
CA PHE A 718 -37.88 8.42 6.95
C PHE A 718 -37.07 7.16 6.62
N TRP A 719 -35.88 7.38 6.09
CA TRP A 719 -34.83 6.37 5.94
C TRP A 719 -33.46 7.00 6.18
N LEU A 720 -32.50 6.17 6.58
CA LEU A 720 -31.09 6.53 6.70
C LEU A 720 -30.25 5.30 6.35
N SER A 721 -29.20 5.47 5.55
CA SER A 721 -28.23 4.40 5.28
C SER A 721 -26.81 4.84 5.56
N VAL A 722 -25.97 3.87 5.92
CA VAL A 722 -24.52 4.00 6.04
C VAL A 722 -23.87 2.84 5.30
N SER A 723 -22.68 3.06 4.75
CA SER A 723 -22.04 2.06 3.90
C SER A 723 -20.52 2.17 3.87
N ARG A 724 -19.89 1.05 3.53
CA ARG A 724 -18.51 0.97 3.09
C ARG A 724 -18.48 0.13 1.82
N LEU A 725 -18.30 0.78 0.67
CA LEU A 725 -18.20 0.11 -0.64
C LEU A 725 -16.83 0.41 -1.29
N SER A 726 -16.32 -0.52 -2.10
CA SER A 726 -15.23 -0.33 -3.06
C SER A 726 -15.51 -1.19 -4.30
N ALA A 727 -15.24 -0.68 -5.49
CA ALA A 727 -15.37 -1.46 -6.73
C ALA A 727 -14.22 -2.46 -6.93
N LYS A 728 -13.14 -2.38 -6.13
CA LYS A 728 -11.90 -3.15 -6.34
C LYS A 728 -11.37 -3.81 -5.07
N ASP A 729 -11.30 -3.04 -3.99
CA ASP A 729 -10.78 -3.54 -2.71
C ASP A 729 -11.82 -4.42 -2.04
N LYS A 730 -11.38 -5.26 -1.10
CA LYS A 730 -12.25 -6.09 -0.28
C LYS A 730 -12.04 -5.81 1.19
N SER A 731 -13.06 -6.12 1.99
CA SER A 731 -13.06 -6.00 3.44
C SER A 731 -13.81 -7.16 4.08
N PRO A 732 -13.44 -7.61 5.30
CA PRO A 732 -14.19 -8.66 6.01
C PRO A 732 -15.63 -8.23 6.31
N LEU A 733 -16.59 -9.06 5.90
CA LEU A 733 -18.03 -8.80 5.98
C LEU A 733 -18.48 -8.44 7.40
N GLN A 734 -18.19 -9.27 8.41
CA GLN A 734 -18.76 -9.10 9.74
C GLN A 734 -18.17 -7.90 10.47
N THR A 735 -16.85 -7.71 10.40
CA THR A 735 -16.18 -6.54 10.99
C THR A 735 -16.66 -5.24 10.34
N THR A 736 -16.85 -5.23 9.02
CA THR A 736 -17.37 -4.07 8.28
C THR A 736 -18.83 -3.79 8.62
N LEU A 737 -19.66 -4.83 8.69
CA LEU A 737 -21.07 -4.74 9.09
C LEU A 737 -21.24 -4.17 10.49
N PHE A 738 -20.48 -4.67 11.47
CA PHE A 738 -20.52 -4.15 12.84
C PHE A 738 -20.13 -2.66 12.89
N THR A 739 -19.08 -2.27 12.16
CA THR A 739 -18.65 -0.87 12.04
C THR A 739 -19.75 0.01 11.41
N GLN A 740 -20.52 -0.52 10.45
CA GLN A 740 -21.68 0.17 9.90
C GLN A 740 -22.81 0.27 10.93
N CYS A 741 -23.11 -0.78 11.70
CA CYS A 741 -24.09 -0.73 12.79
C CYS A 741 -23.73 0.35 13.84
N GLU A 742 -22.46 0.46 14.24
CA GLU A 742 -21.98 1.53 15.11
C GLU A 742 -22.18 2.92 14.51
N THR A 743 -21.84 3.09 13.23
CA THR A 743 -21.96 4.38 12.53
C THR A 743 -23.42 4.81 12.42
N LEU A 744 -24.32 3.86 12.13
CA LEU A 744 -25.76 4.08 12.07
C LEU A 744 -26.34 4.45 13.44
N ALA A 745 -25.98 3.71 14.50
CA ALA A 745 -26.43 4.00 15.85
C ALA A 745 -25.97 5.39 16.31
N LYS A 746 -24.72 5.79 16.02
CA LYS A 746 -24.20 7.15 16.29
C LYS A 746 -24.97 8.25 15.54
N ALA A 747 -25.37 8.01 14.28
CA ALA A 747 -26.13 8.97 13.48
C ALA A 747 -27.62 9.10 13.89
N LEU A 748 -28.14 8.11 14.63
CA LEU A 748 -29.49 8.07 15.19
C LEU A 748 -29.55 8.54 16.65
N ALA A 749 -28.42 8.54 17.36
CA ALA A 749 -28.34 8.97 18.76
C ALA A 749 -28.92 10.39 18.96
N GLY A 750 -29.74 10.56 19.99
CA GLY A 750 -30.43 11.83 20.28
C GLY A 750 -31.71 12.09 19.46
N ARG A 751 -32.08 11.21 18.50
CA ARG A 751 -33.39 11.28 17.84
C ARG A 751 -34.45 10.54 18.67
N ASN A 752 -35.63 11.13 18.81
CA ASN A 752 -36.75 10.51 19.52
C ASN A 752 -37.48 9.52 18.58
N LEU A 753 -36.93 8.30 18.46
CA LEU A 753 -37.45 7.24 17.57
C LEU A 753 -37.91 6.02 18.40
N SER A 754 -39.08 5.48 18.06
CA SER A 754 -39.62 4.28 18.68
C SER A 754 -39.00 3.03 18.05
N LEU A 755 -38.17 2.28 18.79
CA LEU A 755 -37.36 1.18 18.25
C LEU A 755 -38.18 0.02 17.64
N ASP A 756 -39.39 -0.20 18.14
CA ASP A 756 -40.37 -1.16 17.63
C ASP A 756 -40.88 -0.81 16.22
N GLN A 757 -40.89 0.47 15.86
CA GLN A 757 -41.29 0.97 14.55
C GLN A 757 -40.15 1.02 13.52
N LEU A 758 -38.95 0.57 13.88
CA LEU A 758 -37.78 0.62 12.99
C LEU A 758 -37.50 -0.75 12.35
N ARG A 759 -37.39 -0.74 11.02
CA ARG A 759 -36.90 -1.86 10.22
C ARG A 759 -35.44 -1.60 9.87
N VAL A 760 -34.58 -2.60 10.11
CA VAL A 760 -33.16 -2.59 9.73
C VAL A 760 -32.96 -3.59 8.60
N ASP A 761 -32.39 -3.12 7.50
CA ASP A 761 -32.03 -3.91 6.32
C ASP A 761 -30.52 -3.88 6.10
N ILE A 762 -29.97 -4.96 5.55
CA ILE A 762 -28.54 -5.06 5.22
C ILE A 762 -28.34 -5.44 3.75
N LEU A 763 -27.20 -5.00 3.24
CA LEU A 763 -26.69 -5.28 1.90
C LEU A 763 -25.24 -5.75 2.03
N ALA A 764 -24.91 -6.89 1.44
CA ALA A 764 -23.55 -7.37 1.26
C ALA A 764 -23.27 -7.56 -0.24
N LEU A 765 -22.14 -7.00 -0.72
CA LEU A 765 -21.78 -6.99 -2.14
C LEU A 765 -20.49 -7.77 -2.41
N ASP A 766 -20.51 -8.63 -3.44
CA ASP A 766 -19.31 -9.31 -3.94
C ASP A 766 -19.28 -9.38 -5.48
N ASP A 767 -18.28 -10.07 -6.02
CA ASP A 767 -18.14 -10.37 -7.46
C ASP A 767 -18.34 -9.15 -8.39
N THR A 768 -17.46 -8.14 -8.33
CA THR A 768 -17.60 -6.93 -9.16
C THR A 768 -17.32 -7.19 -10.65
N ALA A 769 -18.26 -6.78 -11.50
CA ALA A 769 -18.16 -6.76 -12.96
C ALA A 769 -18.15 -5.31 -13.49
N MET A 770 -17.44 -5.04 -14.59
CA MET A 770 -17.28 -3.73 -15.20
C MET A 770 -18.00 -3.67 -16.56
N HIS A 771 -18.83 -2.65 -16.76
CA HIS A 771 -19.79 -2.55 -17.87
C HIS A 771 -19.55 -1.31 -18.77
N GLY A 772 -18.34 -0.77 -18.75
CA GLY A 772 -17.96 0.41 -19.53
C GLY A 772 -18.21 1.72 -18.77
N THR A 773 -18.76 2.71 -19.46
CA THR A 773 -19.01 4.06 -18.91
C THR A 773 -20.48 4.43 -19.02
N VAL A 774 -20.91 5.47 -18.30
CA VAL A 774 -22.32 5.93 -18.32
C VAL A 774 -22.74 6.43 -19.71
N ALA A 775 -21.81 6.99 -20.50
CA ALA A 775 -22.08 7.38 -21.90
C ALA A 775 -22.21 6.20 -22.86
N GLU A 776 -21.58 5.05 -22.55
CA GLU A 776 -21.52 3.86 -23.42
C GLU A 776 -21.78 2.58 -22.61
N PRO A 777 -22.95 2.42 -21.97
CA PRO A 777 -23.19 1.33 -21.05
C PRO A 777 -23.36 -0.01 -21.79
N ASP A 778 -22.79 -1.08 -21.23
CA ASP A 778 -23.03 -2.47 -21.65
C ASP A 778 -23.77 -3.26 -20.57
N SER A 779 -25.10 -3.13 -20.55
CA SER A 779 -25.98 -3.80 -19.58
C SER A 779 -26.00 -5.33 -19.68
N LYS A 780 -25.37 -5.92 -20.71
CA LYS A 780 -25.24 -7.38 -20.85
C LYS A 780 -24.54 -8.00 -19.63
N GLY A 781 -25.10 -9.08 -19.11
CA GLY A 781 -24.61 -9.76 -17.90
C GLY A 781 -24.97 -9.08 -16.57
N ILE A 782 -25.77 -7.99 -16.59
CA ILE A 782 -26.44 -7.49 -15.39
C ILE A 782 -27.77 -8.24 -15.24
N ASP A 783 -27.86 -9.09 -14.22
CA ASP A 783 -29.12 -9.68 -13.75
C ASP A 783 -29.63 -8.87 -12.57
N SER A 784 -30.73 -8.13 -12.73
CA SER A 784 -31.29 -7.29 -11.66
C SER A 784 -31.88 -8.08 -10.49
N ALA A 785 -32.15 -9.39 -10.64
CA ALA A 785 -32.59 -10.23 -9.53
C ALA A 785 -31.47 -10.47 -8.50
N THR A 786 -30.20 -10.47 -8.95
CA THR A 786 -29.03 -10.85 -8.13
C THR A 786 -27.90 -9.82 -8.11
N ARG A 787 -27.94 -8.77 -8.93
CA ARG A 787 -26.86 -7.76 -9.06
C ARG A 787 -27.41 -6.34 -8.96
N GLY A 788 -26.72 -5.50 -8.19
CA GLY A 788 -26.94 -4.04 -8.16
C GLY A 788 -25.91 -3.30 -9.01
N VAL A 789 -26.26 -2.10 -9.46
CA VAL A 789 -25.40 -1.22 -10.26
C VAL A 789 -24.68 -0.22 -9.36
N LEU A 790 -23.36 -0.06 -9.55
CA LEU A 790 -22.53 0.98 -8.94
C LEU A 790 -21.98 1.88 -10.04
N ILE A 791 -22.22 3.18 -9.94
CA ILE A 791 -21.57 4.22 -10.76
C ILE A 791 -20.59 5.00 -9.89
N THR A 792 -19.41 5.31 -10.45
CA THR A 792 -18.37 6.08 -9.77
C THR A 792 -17.86 7.22 -10.65
N GLU A 793 -17.96 8.45 -10.15
CA GLU A 793 -17.41 9.66 -10.77
C GLU A 793 -16.59 10.42 -9.71
N ARG A 794 -15.26 10.30 -9.76
CA ARG A 794 -14.34 10.93 -8.79
C ARG A 794 -14.63 10.46 -7.35
N ASN A 795 -15.10 11.37 -6.49
CA ASN A 795 -15.51 11.13 -5.09
C ASN A 795 -17.03 10.94 -4.94
N LYS A 796 -17.79 10.91 -6.05
CA LYS A 796 -19.23 10.67 -6.05
C LYS A 796 -19.52 9.24 -6.47
N HIS A 797 -20.40 8.59 -5.72
CA HIS A 797 -20.86 7.24 -6.05
C HIS A 797 -22.37 7.12 -5.81
N GLY A 798 -23.02 6.37 -6.71
CA GLY A 798 -24.42 5.98 -6.60
C GLY A 798 -24.53 4.48 -6.81
N PHE A 799 -25.15 3.80 -5.86
CA PHE A 799 -25.47 2.38 -5.98
C PHE A 799 -26.98 2.15 -5.89
N VAL A 800 -27.51 1.33 -6.80
CA VAL A 800 -28.91 0.92 -6.83
C VAL A 800 -29.01 -0.58 -7.05
N PHE A 801 -29.68 -1.25 -6.12
CA PHE A 801 -30.21 -2.60 -6.29
C PHE A 801 -31.74 -2.51 -6.24
N ASP A 802 -32.42 -3.02 -7.25
CA ASP A 802 -33.88 -3.14 -7.29
C ASP A 802 -34.27 -4.32 -8.19
N ARG A 803 -34.87 -5.36 -7.61
CA ARG A 803 -35.26 -6.59 -8.32
C ARG A 803 -36.34 -6.38 -9.39
N THR A 804 -37.04 -5.25 -9.36
CA THR A 804 -38.16 -4.96 -10.26
C THR A 804 -37.75 -4.13 -11.48
N LEU A 805 -36.55 -3.55 -11.48
CA LEU A 805 -36.06 -2.68 -12.53
C LEU A 805 -35.27 -3.44 -13.61
N SER A 806 -35.30 -2.93 -14.84
CA SER A 806 -34.36 -3.37 -15.89
C SER A 806 -32.94 -2.86 -15.60
N PRO A 807 -31.90 -3.51 -16.14
CA PRO A 807 -30.52 -3.00 -16.05
C PRO A 807 -30.36 -1.54 -16.49
N GLU A 808 -31.05 -1.11 -17.55
CA GLU A 808 -31.02 0.27 -18.07
C GLU A 808 -31.65 1.25 -17.08
N GLN A 809 -32.72 0.84 -16.38
CA GLN A 809 -33.33 1.63 -15.33
C GLN A 809 -32.40 1.72 -14.10
N LEU A 810 -31.73 0.62 -13.71
CA LEU A 810 -30.72 0.63 -12.64
C LEU A 810 -29.55 1.57 -12.97
N VAL A 811 -29.03 1.56 -14.21
CA VAL A 811 -27.96 2.46 -14.67
C VAL A 811 -28.40 3.93 -14.57
N ARG A 812 -29.60 4.26 -15.07
CA ARG A 812 -30.13 5.63 -15.00
C ARG A 812 -30.30 6.11 -13.55
N ASP A 813 -30.94 5.29 -12.71
CA ASP A 813 -31.23 5.67 -11.32
C ASP A 813 -29.93 5.79 -10.50
N ALA A 814 -28.95 4.90 -10.71
CA ALA A 814 -27.62 5.01 -10.09
C ALA A 814 -26.83 6.23 -10.62
N SER A 815 -26.99 6.61 -11.89
CA SER A 815 -26.35 7.79 -12.47
C SER A 815 -26.91 9.08 -11.89
N GLN A 816 -28.23 9.12 -11.64
CA GLN A 816 -28.88 10.23 -10.96
C GLN A 816 -28.42 10.32 -9.49
N LEU A 817 -28.34 9.19 -8.79
CA LEU A 817 -27.89 9.13 -7.40
C LEU A 817 -26.41 9.53 -7.24
N ALA A 818 -25.56 9.16 -8.20
CA ALA A 818 -24.16 9.58 -8.26
C ALA A 818 -23.97 11.04 -8.69
N GLN A 819 -25.03 11.72 -9.16
CA GLN A 819 -24.98 13.08 -9.70
C GLN A 819 -23.89 13.22 -10.79
N VAL A 820 -23.88 12.31 -11.77
CA VAL A 820 -22.92 12.27 -12.89
C VAL A 820 -22.95 13.56 -13.70
N ILE A 821 -21.77 14.07 -14.06
CA ILE A 821 -21.59 15.31 -14.84
C ILE A 821 -20.84 15.04 -16.15
N ALA A 822 -19.94 14.06 -16.16
CA ALA A 822 -19.12 13.63 -17.28
C ALA A 822 -19.32 12.11 -17.51
N PRO A 823 -20.42 11.71 -18.18
CA PRO A 823 -20.78 10.31 -18.36
C PRO A 823 -19.74 9.48 -19.14
N GLU A 824 -18.91 10.12 -19.96
CA GLU A 824 -17.79 9.54 -20.71
C GLU A 824 -16.61 9.08 -19.86
N TRP A 825 -16.44 9.67 -18.66
CA TRP A 825 -15.39 9.31 -17.70
C TRP A 825 -15.93 8.53 -16.49
N SER A 826 -17.22 8.67 -16.20
CA SER A 826 -17.94 7.91 -15.16
C SER A 826 -17.92 6.41 -15.44
N GLN A 827 -17.33 5.64 -14.51
CA GLN A 827 -17.23 4.17 -14.63
C GLN A 827 -18.52 3.50 -14.16
N LEU A 828 -18.92 2.45 -14.88
CA LEU A 828 -20.10 1.64 -14.59
C LEU A 828 -19.70 0.22 -14.17
N PHE A 829 -20.17 -0.21 -13.00
CA PHE A 829 -19.98 -1.55 -12.46
C PHE A 829 -21.32 -2.19 -12.09
N SER A 830 -21.35 -3.52 -12.00
CA SER A 830 -22.38 -4.25 -11.28
C SER A 830 -21.74 -5.17 -10.24
N LEU A 831 -22.38 -5.34 -9.09
CA LEU A 831 -21.92 -6.22 -8.01
C LEU A 831 -23.04 -7.19 -7.66
N ARG A 832 -22.71 -8.45 -7.39
CA ARG A 832 -23.68 -9.41 -6.87
C ARG A 832 -24.08 -8.97 -5.46
N ALA A 833 -25.38 -8.98 -5.20
CA ALA A 833 -25.99 -8.40 -4.01
C ALA A 833 -26.76 -9.45 -3.21
N LEU A 834 -26.34 -9.69 -1.96
CA LEU A 834 -27.20 -10.26 -0.94
C LEU A 834 -27.87 -9.12 -0.18
N CYS A 835 -29.20 -9.07 -0.20
CA CYS A 835 -29.98 -7.96 0.32
C CYS A 835 -31.24 -8.47 1.04
N SER A 836 -31.56 -7.89 2.20
CA SER A 836 -32.75 -8.26 3.01
C SER A 836 -34.06 -7.62 2.51
N CYS A 837 -34.00 -6.77 1.50
CA CYS A 837 -35.14 -6.11 0.86
C CYS A 837 -35.00 -6.10 -0.67
N ASP A 838 -36.12 -5.91 -1.38
CA ASP A 838 -36.15 -5.95 -2.86
C ASP A 838 -35.51 -4.73 -3.52
N ARG A 839 -35.41 -3.60 -2.78
CA ARG A 839 -34.78 -2.34 -3.22
C ARG A 839 -33.84 -1.80 -2.15
N PHE A 840 -32.60 -1.48 -2.53
CA PHE A 840 -31.60 -0.85 -1.65
C PHE A 840 -30.80 0.19 -2.45
N THR A 841 -30.64 1.39 -1.90
CA THR A 841 -29.91 2.49 -2.54
C THR A 841 -28.86 3.08 -1.61
N VAL A 842 -27.68 3.39 -2.15
CA VAL A 842 -26.60 4.04 -1.42
C VAL A 842 -26.12 5.26 -2.19
N GLU A 843 -26.26 6.43 -1.57
CA GLU A 843 -25.70 7.70 -2.04
C GLU A 843 -24.40 7.98 -1.28
N MET A 844 -23.29 8.14 -1.99
CA MET A 844 -22.03 8.65 -1.44
C MET A 844 -21.58 9.84 -2.28
N THR A 845 -22.33 10.93 -2.15
CA THR A 845 -22.02 12.25 -2.70
C THR A 845 -21.50 13.15 -1.57
N PRO A 846 -20.55 14.07 -1.82
CA PRO A 846 -20.19 15.08 -0.84
C PRO A 846 -21.40 15.94 -0.47
N LYS A 847 -21.58 16.23 0.81
CA LYS A 847 -22.66 17.09 1.31
C LYS A 847 -22.07 18.37 1.92
N PRO A 848 -22.71 19.54 1.73
CA PRO A 848 -22.20 20.80 2.26
C PRO A 848 -22.14 20.80 3.79
N ALA A 849 -21.05 21.31 4.35
CA ALA A 849 -20.89 21.52 5.78
C ALA A 849 -21.00 23.01 6.14
N ALA A 850 -21.74 23.34 7.19
CA ALA A 850 -21.89 24.74 7.64
C ALA A 850 -20.57 25.35 8.16
N GLY A 851 -19.75 24.56 8.87
CA GLY A 851 -18.48 24.98 9.45
C GLY A 851 -18.60 25.95 10.64
N ALA A 852 -17.45 26.50 11.04
CA ALA A 852 -17.35 27.54 12.06
C ALA A 852 -17.26 28.94 11.43
N ASP A 853 -17.61 29.99 12.18
CA ASP A 853 -17.51 31.37 11.72
C ASP A 853 -16.09 31.80 11.32
N VAL A 854 -15.07 31.24 11.97
CA VAL A 854 -13.66 31.51 11.68
C VAL A 854 -13.05 30.35 10.90
N ARG A 855 -12.43 30.66 9.75
CA ARG A 855 -11.59 29.74 8.97
C ARG A 855 -10.14 29.88 9.47
N PRO A 856 -9.59 28.93 10.25
CA PRO A 856 -8.19 28.98 10.69
C PRO A 856 -7.24 28.69 9.52
N ALA A 857 -5.98 29.14 9.59
CA ALA A 857 -4.97 28.78 8.60
C ALA A 857 -4.75 27.26 8.51
N ALA A 858 -4.64 26.74 7.29
CA ALA A 858 -4.47 25.32 7.00
C ALA A 858 -3.10 25.00 6.39
N VAL A 859 -2.45 26.00 5.74
CA VAL A 859 -1.14 25.84 5.10
C VAL A 859 -0.05 26.80 5.59
N ALA A 860 -0.33 27.60 6.64
CA ALA A 860 0.70 28.24 7.45
C ALA A 860 1.77 27.22 7.90
N GLY A 861 3.04 27.61 7.83
CA GLY A 861 4.19 26.74 8.08
C GLY A 861 4.55 25.79 6.93
N LYS A 862 3.78 25.77 5.83
CA LYS A 862 4.03 24.93 4.64
C LYS A 862 4.18 25.75 3.37
N PHE A 863 3.19 26.60 3.07
CA PHE A 863 3.17 27.45 1.87
C PHE A 863 3.74 28.84 2.15
N TYR A 864 3.57 29.32 3.38
CA TYR A 864 4.12 30.57 3.90
C TYR A 864 4.49 30.38 5.38
N PRO A 865 5.21 31.30 6.05
CA PRO A 865 5.69 31.10 7.42
C PRO A 865 4.58 30.78 8.43
N GLY A 866 4.92 29.99 9.46
CA GLY A 866 3.95 29.49 10.45
C GLY A 866 3.62 30.47 11.58
N ASP A 867 4.41 31.53 11.71
CA ASP A 867 4.33 32.52 12.79
C ASP A 867 4.21 33.95 12.23
N ALA A 868 3.70 34.87 13.07
CA ALA A 868 3.43 36.25 12.67
C ALA A 868 4.69 37.05 12.28
N ALA A 869 5.85 36.76 12.89
CA ALA A 869 7.08 37.49 12.62
C ALA A 869 7.70 37.06 11.28
N GLY A 870 7.71 35.75 11.01
CA GLY A 870 8.09 35.19 9.71
C GLY A 870 7.19 35.71 8.59
N VAL A 871 5.87 35.73 8.79
CA VAL A 871 4.91 36.29 7.81
C VAL A 871 5.22 37.76 7.55
N ALA A 872 5.45 38.56 8.59
CA ALA A 872 5.72 39.98 8.43
C ALA A 872 7.03 40.26 7.65
N ALA A 873 8.11 39.55 7.99
CA ALA A 873 9.41 39.72 7.34
C ALA A 873 9.40 39.28 5.86
N GLU A 874 8.69 38.20 5.54
CA GLU A 874 8.59 37.71 4.16
C GLU A 874 7.69 38.61 3.30
N LEU A 875 6.62 39.18 3.86
CA LEU A 875 5.82 40.21 3.19
C LEU A 875 6.66 41.47 2.87
N ASP A 876 7.51 41.92 3.79
CA ASP A 876 8.42 43.06 3.56
C ASP A 876 9.40 42.77 2.40
N ARG A 877 9.92 41.54 2.34
CA ARG A 877 10.80 41.07 1.26
C ARG A 877 10.11 41.02 -0.09
N MET A 878 8.87 40.52 -0.14
CA MET A 878 8.12 40.33 -1.38
C MET A 878 7.58 41.66 -1.95
N LEU A 879 7.00 42.51 -1.11
CA LEU A 879 6.45 43.80 -1.55
C LEU A 879 7.57 44.79 -1.93
N GLY A 880 8.69 44.76 -1.20
CA GLY A 880 9.85 45.62 -1.40
C GLY A 880 9.64 47.04 -0.88
N LYS A 881 10.58 47.94 -1.21
CA LYS A 881 10.53 49.37 -0.86
C LYS A 881 10.37 50.20 -2.14
N GLY A 882 9.28 50.97 -2.21
CA GLY A 882 8.99 51.88 -3.32
C GLY A 882 7.48 51.99 -3.55
N GLU A 883 7.02 53.17 -3.97
CA GLU A 883 5.64 53.35 -4.42
C GLU A 883 5.45 52.69 -5.79
N THR A 884 4.29 52.07 -5.99
CA THR A 884 3.87 51.47 -7.26
C THR A 884 2.55 52.11 -7.66
N GLU A 885 2.43 52.56 -8.90
CA GLU A 885 1.18 53.07 -9.44
C GLU A 885 0.08 51.99 -9.34
N ARG A 886 -1.06 52.38 -8.77
CA ARG A 886 -2.21 51.49 -8.61
C ARG A 886 -3.25 51.79 -9.68
N VAL A 887 -3.74 50.74 -10.33
CA VAL A 887 -4.80 50.81 -11.33
C VAL A 887 -6.06 50.12 -10.83
N LYS A 888 -7.22 50.68 -11.17
CA LYS A 888 -8.51 50.00 -10.99
C LYS A 888 -8.70 48.97 -12.10
N VAL A 889 -8.96 47.73 -11.72
CA VAL A 889 -9.11 46.59 -12.64
C VAL A 889 -10.37 45.79 -12.30
N CYS A 890 -10.92 45.06 -13.26
CA CYS A 890 -12.11 44.24 -13.03
C CYS A 890 -11.76 42.85 -12.49
N ALA A 891 -10.62 42.31 -12.90
CA ALA A 891 -10.07 41.07 -12.37
C ALA A 891 -8.53 41.04 -12.45
N ALA A 892 -7.92 40.07 -11.77
CA ALA A 892 -6.50 39.75 -11.92
C ALA A 892 -6.25 38.25 -11.75
N MET A 893 -5.20 37.74 -12.38
CA MET A 893 -4.69 36.38 -12.17
C MET A 893 -3.45 36.41 -11.27
N VAL A 894 -3.47 35.60 -10.22
CA VAL A 894 -2.49 35.58 -9.13
C VAL A 894 -2.06 34.12 -8.88
N PRO A 895 -0.75 33.81 -8.82
CA PRO A 895 -0.28 32.46 -8.53
C PRO A 895 -0.35 32.11 -7.04
N HIS A 896 -0.53 30.82 -6.72
CA HIS A 896 -0.80 30.33 -5.36
C HIS A 896 0.12 29.20 -4.86
N ALA A 897 1.23 28.93 -5.55
CA ALA A 897 2.32 28.15 -4.94
C ALA A 897 2.82 28.77 -3.62
N GLY A 898 3.63 28.01 -2.88
CA GLY A 898 4.29 28.52 -1.67
C GLY A 898 5.15 29.77 -1.98
N TRP A 899 5.16 30.73 -1.06
CA TRP A 899 5.72 32.08 -1.25
C TRP A 899 7.19 32.10 -1.70
N ARG A 900 7.97 31.08 -1.32
CA ARG A 900 9.35 30.86 -1.80
C ARG A 900 9.44 30.83 -3.33
N PHE A 901 8.42 30.34 -4.02
CA PHE A 901 8.39 30.17 -5.48
C PHE A 901 7.65 31.31 -6.17
N SER A 902 6.36 31.51 -5.85
CA SER A 902 5.48 32.45 -6.59
C SER A 902 5.12 33.73 -5.83
N GLY A 903 5.38 33.80 -4.51
CA GLY A 903 4.87 34.86 -3.64
C GLY A 903 5.32 36.27 -4.05
N LYS A 904 6.51 36.40 -4.63
CA LYS A 904 7.00 37.66 -5.20
C LYS A 904 6.14 38.14 -6.37
N LEU A 905 5.76 37.26 -7.28
CA LEU A 905 4.91 37.58 -8.43
C LEU A 905 3.48 37.88 -7.97
N ALA A 906 2.94 37.10 -7.02
CA ALA A 906 1.63 37.37 -6.41
C ALA A 906 1.58 38.77 -5.76
N ALA A 907 2.62 39.14 -4.99
CA ALA A 907 2.77 40.46 -4.41
C ALA A 907 2.90 41.57 -5.46
N ASP A 908 3.63 41.32 -6.56
CA ASP A 908 3.77 42.29 -7.67
C ASP A 908 2.47 42.51 -8.45
N VAL A 909 1.58 41.51 -8.56
CA VAL A 909 0.23 41.66 -9.12
C VAL A 909 -0.62 42.49 -8.16
N LEU A 910 -0.79 42.04 -6.92
CA LEU A 910 -1.72 42.65 -5.97
C LEU A 910 -1.35 44.10 -5.62
N LYS A 911 -0.05 44.45 -5.54
CA LYS A 911 0.37 45.83 -5.22
C LYS A 911 0.12 46.85 -6.34
N ARG A 912 -0.12 46.40 -7.58
CA ARG A 912 -0.50 47.25 -8.72
C ARG A 912 -2.01 47.53 -8.77
N ILE A 913 -2.82 46.92 -7.89
CA ILE A 913 -4.27 47.04 -7.93
C ILE A 913 -4.75 48.04 -6.87
N GLU A 914 -5.69 48.90 -7.24
CA GLU A 914 -6.52 49.62 -6.28
C GLU A 914 -7.56 48.65 -5.67
N LEU A 915 -7.17 47.95 -4.60
CA LEU A 915 -8.00 46.91 -3.97
C LEU A 915 -9.32 47.51 -3.44
N PRO A 916 -10.49 47.05 -3.92
CA PRO A 916 -11.78 47.54 -3.48
C PRO A 916 -12.18 46.98 -2.10
N ARG A 917 -13.35 47.39 -1.62
CA ARG A 917 -13.91 46.93 -0.33
C ARG A 917 -14.19 45.42 -0.26
N THR A 918 -14.43 44.78 -1.40
CA THR A 918 -14.75 43.34 -1.47
C THR A 918 -14.00 42.69 -2.63
N VAL A 919 -13.40 41.53 -2.37
CA VAL A 919 -12.71 40.70 -3.34
C VAL A 919 -13.38 39.32 -3.34
N ILE A 920 -13.64 38.76 -4.53
CA ILE A 920 -14.03 37.35 -4.68
C ILE A 920 -12.81 36.60 -5.22
N VAL A 921 -12.28 35.66 -4.44
CA VAL A 921 -11.17 34.81 -4.87
C VAL A 921 -11.75 33.51 -5.41
N LEU A 922 -11.66 33.31 -6.73
CA LEU A 922 -12.01 32.06 -7.38
C LEU A 922 -10.75 31.22 -7.52
N GLY A 923 -10.65 30.15 -6.73
CA GLY A 923 -9.56 29.19 -6.79
C GLY A 923 -9.98 27.81 -7.29
N PRO A 924 -9.04 27.01 -7.82
CA PRO A 924 -9.27 25.59 -8.00
C PRO A 924 -9.47 24.88 -6.66
N LYS A 925 -10.22 23.79 -6.70
CA LYS A 925 -10.37 22.87 -5.58
C LYS A 925 -9.40 21.70 -5.73
N HIS A 926 -8.36 21.70 -4.90
CA HIS A 926 -7.32 20.66 -4.83
C HIS A 926 -7.68 19.53 -3.87
N THR A 927 -8.56 19.79 -2.90
CA THR A 927 -8.90 18.81 -1.87
C THR A 927 -10.13 17.95 -2.24
N PRO A 928 -10.18 16.67 -1.84
CA PRO A 928 -11.33 15.80 -2.12
C PRO A 928 -12.54 16.07 -1.22
N ASN A 929 -12.38 16.87 -0.16
CA ASN A 929 -13.40 17.17 0.85
C ASN A 929 -14.44 18.16 0.30
N GLY A 930 -15.71 18.00 0.67
CA GLY A 930 -16.77 18.92 0.25
C GLY A 930 -17.11 18.89 -1.25
N LEU A 931 -18.04 19.77 -1.64
CA LEU A 931 -18.63 19.87 -2.97
C LEU A 931 -17.62 20.32 -4.04
N ASP A 932 -17.81 19.91 -5.29
CA ASP A 932 -16.98 20.37 -6.43
C ASP A 932 -16.97 21.90 -6.55
N TRP A 933 -18.13 22.54 -6.33
CA TRP A 933 -18.31 24.00 -6.37
C TRP A 933 -18.82 24.49 -5.02
N ALA A 934 -18.00 25.24 -4.31
CA ALA A 934 -18.34 25.73 -2.97
C ALA A 934 -17.94 27.19 -2.77
N VAL A 935 -18.79 27.94 -2.05
CA VAL A 935 -18.48 29.28 -1.55
C VAL A 935 -18.33 29.21 -0.02
N ALA A 936 -17.36 29.95 0.51
CA ALA A 936 -16.99 29.89 1.91
C ALA A 936 -18.11 30.43 2.82
N PRO A 937 -18.62 29.65 3.80
CA PRO A 937 -19.63 30.12 4.75
C PRO A 937 -19.07 30.97 5.89
N HIS A 938 -17.75 31.05 6.00
CA HIS A 938 -17.04 31.70 7.09
C HIS A 938 -17.27 33.22 7.11
N ARG A 939 -17.30 33.80 8.32
CA ARG A 939 -17.32 35.24 8.57
C ARG A 939 -15.93 35.86 8.58
N VAL A 940 -14.91 35.11 8.96
CA VAL A 940 -13.53 35.58 9.13
C VAL A 940 -12.54 34.53 8.61
N TRP A 941 -11.51 34.98 7.90
CA TRP A 941 -10.32 34.20 7.58
C TRP A 941 -9.19 34.58 8.53
N SER A 942 -8.54 33.61 9.17
CA SER A 942 -7.47 33.84 10.14
C SER A 942 -6.14 33.20 9.69
N PHE A 943 -5.03 33.92 9.90
CA PHE A 943 -3.68 33.47 9.59
C PHE A 943 -2.66 34.05 10.59
N PRO A 944 -1.44 33.50 10.70
CA PRO A 944 -0.40 34.05 11.57
C PRO A 944 -0.16 35.54 11.30
N GLY A 945 -0.44 36.37 12.31
CA GLY A 945 -0.25 37.82 12.25
C GLY A 945 -1.43 38.64 11.73
N GLY A 946 -2.58 38.05 11.38
CA GLY A 946 -3.74 38.83 10.94
C GLY A 946 -5.03 38.04 10.68
N GLN A 947 -6.05 38.78 10.26
CA GLN A 947 -7.33 38.22 9.83
C GLN A 947 -8.00 39.14 8.81
N LEU A 948 -8.88 38.58 7.98
CA LEU A 948 -9.74 39.33 7.05
C LEU A 948 -11.20 38.96 7.27
N GLU A 949 -12.09 39.96 7.17
CA GLU A 949 -13.53 39.70 7.12
C GLU A 949 -13.92 39.04 5.80
N SER A 950 -15.02 38.28 5.83
CA SER A 950 -15.73 37.77 4.67
C SER A 950 -17.00 38.58 4.42
N ASP A 951 -17.69 38.30 3.32
CA ASP A 951 -19.04 38.82 3.04
C ASP A 951 -20.05 37.65 2.95
N PRO A 952 -20.69 37.25 4.06
CA PRO A 952 -21.66 36.16 4.08
C PRO A 952 -22.96 36.46 3.32
N GLU A 953 -23.27 37.73 3.04
CA GLU A 953 -24.46 38.12 2.27
C GLU A 953 -24.20 37.92 0.78
N LEU A 954 -23.06 38.38 0.28
CA LEU A 954 -22.58 38.06 -1.06
C LEU A 954 -22.41 36.55 -1.24
N ALA A 955 -21.83 35.83 -0.27
CA ALA A 955 -21.71 34.37 -0.33
C ALA A 955 -23.07 33.66 -0.49
N ARG A 956 -24.11 34.11 0.23
CA ARG A 956 -25.49 33.61 0.07
C ARG A 956 -26.09 33.96 -1.30
N ALA A 957 -25.88 35.19 -1.77
CA ALA A 957 -26.37 35.63 -3.09
C ALA A 957 -25.76 34.80 -4.23
N LEU A 958 -24.45 34.53 -4.17
CA LEU A 958 -23.75 33.66 -5.11
C LEU A 958 -24.33 32.24 -5.12
N ALA A 959 -24.47 31.61 -3.93
CA ALA A 959 -25.04 30.27 -3.82
C ALA A 959 -26.51 30.17 -4.29
N ALA A 960 -27.28 31.27 -4.19
CA ALA A 960 -28.66 31.32 -4.68
C ALA A 960 -28.75 31.51 -6.21
N ALA A 961 -27.81 32.25 -6.81
CA ALA A 961 -27.86 32.60 -8.24
C ALA A 961 -27.12 31.61 -9.15
N ILE A 962 -26.18 30.81 -8.62
CA ILE A 962 -25.28 29.95 -9.41
C ILE A 962 -25.67 28.47 -9.24
N PRO A 963 -26.14 27.80 -10.31
CA PRO A 963 -26.54 26.39 -10.23
C PRO A 963 -25.43 25.47 -9.72
N GLY A 964 -25.69 24.78 -8.60
CA GLY A 964 -24.77 23.82 -8.00
C GLY A 964 -23.66 24.40 -7.11
N LEU A 965 -23.56 25.74 -6.98
CA LEU A 965 -22.70 26.37 -5.98
C LEU A 965 -23.43 26.41 -4.64
N GLN A 966 -22.80 25.94 -3.56
CA GLN A 966 -23.39 25.98 -2.22
C GLN A 966 -22.40 26.46 -1.15
N LEU A 967 -22.93 26.86 0.00
CA LEU A 967 -22.15 27.19 1.19
C LEU A 967 -21.57 25.91 1.80
N ASP A 968 -20.26 25.71 1.73
CA ASP A 968 -19.61 24.48 2.21
C ASP A 968 -18.20 24.70 2.78
N ALA A 969 -18.09 24.68 4.10
CA ALA A 969 -16.83 24.79 4.83
C ALA A 969 -15.88 23.60 4.61
N ALA A 970 -16.38 22.39 4.31
CA ALA A 970 -15.52 21.21 4.15
C ALA A 970 -14.60 21.35 2.93
N ALA A 971 -15.09 21.99 1.87
CA ALA A 971 -14.30 22.32 0.69
C ALA A 971 -13.20 23.36 0.97
N HIS A 972 -13.43 24.31 1.89
CA HIS A 972 -12.48 25.39 2.24
C HIS A 972 -11.54 25.07 3.42
N GLN A 973 -11.79 23.99 4.16
CA GLN A 973 -11.08 23.64 5.40
C GLN A 973 -9.57 23.42 5.20
N GLN A 974 -9.18 22.82 4.08
CA GLN A 974 -7.77 22.53 3.74
C GLN A 974 -7.37 23.11 2.38
N GLU A 975 -8.24 23.89 1.73
CA GLU A 975 -7.95 24.50 0.44
C GLU A 975 -6.97 25.66 0.60
N HIS A 976 -5.94 25.70 -0.24
CA HIS A 976 -4.81 26.61 -0.12
C HIS A 976 -4.82 27.72 -1.15
N GLY A 977 -5.42 27.51 -2.34
CA GLY A 977 -5.42 28.49 -3.43
C GLY A 977 -5.92 29.87 -2.96
N ILE A 978 -7.00 29.89 -2.17
CA ILE A 978 -7.54 31.12 -1.57
C ILE A 978 -6.67 31.64 -0.41
N GLU A 979 -6.15 30.75 0.45
CA GLU A 979 -5.49 31.13 1.71
C GLU A 979 -4.19 31.91 1.51
N VAL A 980 -3.35 31.50 0.56
CA VAL A 980 -1.98 32.03 0.41
C VAL A 980 -1.93 33.49 -0.04
N GLU A 981 -3.02 34.00 -0.61
CA GLU A 981 -3.18 35.39 -1.06
C GLU A 981 -3.59 36.31 0.10
N LEU A 982 -4.28 35.78 1.12
CA LEU A 982 -4.93 36.56 2.19
C LEU A 982 -3.96 37.45 2.98
N PRO A 983 -2.76 37.00 3.41
CA PRO A 983 -1.84 37.88 4.14
C PRO A 983 -1.31 39.03 3.27
N ILE A 984 -1.21 38.83 1.94
CA ILE A 984 -0.77 39.87 1.00
C ILE A 984 -1.89 40.91 0.83
N ILE A 985 -3.13 40.46 0.63
CA ILE A 985 -4.32 41.34 0.58
C ILE A 985 -4.43 42.15 1.88
N HIS A 986 -4.32 41.49 3.04
CA HIS A 986 -4.39 42.14 4.35
C HIS A 986 -3.31 43.20 4.55
N ARG A 987 -2.08 42.95 4.07
CA ARG A 987 -0.99 43.94 4.17
C ARG A 987 -1.21 45.17 3.28
N LEU A 988 -1.90 45.02 2.15
CA LEU A 988 -2.16 46.09 1.18
C LEU A 988 -3.45 46.87 1.45
N ALA A 989 -4.47 46.20 2.00
CA ALA A 989 -5.81 46.73 2.28
C ALA A 989 -6.50 45.92 3.39
N PRO A 990 -6.17 46.15 4.68
CA PRO A 990 -6.71 45.35 5.80
C PRO A 990 -8.23 45.47 5.99
N GLN A 991 -8.86 46.51 5.40
CA GLN A 991 -10.31 46.73 5.40
C GLN A 991 -11.07 45.94 4.31
N THR A 992 -10.38 45.24 3.41
CA THR A 992 -11.00 44.51 2.31
C THR A 992 -11.61 43.20 2.79
N LYS A 993 -12.86 42.94 2.41
CA LYS A 993 -13.55 41.66 2.63
C LYS A 993 -13.20 40.64 1.56
N VAL A 994 -13.06 39.37 1.92
CA VAL A 994 -12.75 38.29 0.99
C VAL A 994 -13.80 37.18 1.02
N VAL A 995 -14.47 36.97 -0.12
CA VAL A 995 -15.32 35.81 -0.37
C VAL A 995 -14.52 34.76 -1.15
N GLY A 996 -14.25 33.63 -0.52
CA GLY A 996 -13.57 32.50 -1.16
C GLY A 996 -14.56 31.60 -1.91
N VAL A 997 -14.24 31.27 -3.16
CA VAL A 997 -14.98 30.34 -4.01
C VAL A 997 -13.99 29.30 -4.54
N CYS A 998 -14.25 28.02 -4.31
CA CYS A 998 -13.42 26.94 -4.87
C CYS A 998 -14.23 26.10 -5.87
N VAL A 999 -13.62 25.79 -7.01
CA VAL A 999 -14.28 25.08 -8.12
C VAL A 999 -13.41 23.96 -8.71
N SER A 1000 -14.05 22.84 -9.05
CA SER A 1000 -13.49 21.74 -9.85
C SER A 1000 -14.55 21.17 -10.81
N GLY A 1001 -14.11 20.37 -11.79
CA GLY A 1001 -15.02 19.50 -12.56
C GLY A 1001 -16.06 20.22 -13.42
N ALA A 1002 -15.67 21.29 -14.11
CA ALA A 1002 -16.55 22.00 -15.03
C ALA A 1002 -16.43 21.49 -16.47
N THR A 1003 -17.55 21.59 -17.19
CA THR A 1003 -17.62 21.62 -18.65
C THR A 1003 -17.80 23.08 -19.10
N LEU A 1004 -17.61 23.40 -20.38
CA LEU A 1004 -17.85 24.75 -20.91
C LEU A 1004 -19.26 25.26 -20.59
N GLN A 1005 -20.29 24.42 -20.76
CA GLN A 1005 -21.68 24.76 -20.42
C GLN A 1005 -21.84 25.08 -18.92
N ARG A 1006 -21.20 24.31 -18.05
CA ARG A 1006 -21.20 24.61 -16.61
C ARG A 1006 -20.51 25.95 -16.31
N CYS A 1007 -19.36 26.24 -16.92
CA CYS A 1007 -18.70 27.55 -16.77
C CYS A 1007 -19.59 28.71 -17.25
N GLU A 1008 -20.31 28.53 -18.35
CA GLU A 1008 -21.25 29.50 -18.92
C GLU A 1008 -22.44 29.80 -17.97
N ASP A 1009 -23.00 28.77 -17.35
CA ASP A 1009 -24.09 28.92 -16.36
C ASP A 1009 -23.61 29.54 -15.05
N PHE A 1010 -22.41 29.18 -14.58
CA PHE A 1010 -21.75 29.86 -13.45
C PHE A 1010 -21.55 31.34 -13.76
N ALA A 1011 -20.97 31.65 -14.92
CA ALA A 1011 -20.64 33.01 -15.31
C ALA A 1011 -21.86 33.91 -15.43
N ARG A 1012 -23.00 33.35 -15.85
CA ARG A 1012 -24.32 34.00 -15.90
C ARG A 1012 -24.85 34.33 -14.51
N GLY A 1013 -24.83 33.36 -13.58
CA GLY A 1013 -25.25 33.56 -12.20
C GLY A 1013 -24.38 34.60 -11.47
N LEU A 1014 -23.05 34.52 -11.65
CA LEU A 1014 -22.12 35.49 -11.10
C LEU A 1014 -22.34 36.90 -11.67
N ALA A 1015 -22.52 37.05 -12.99
CA ALA A 1015 -22.81 38.34 -13.61
C ALA A 1015 -24.11 38.96 -13.04
N SER A 1016 -25.18 38.19 -12.94
CA SER A 1016 -26.46 38.67 -12.39
C SER A 1016 -26.39 39.14 -10.93
N VAL A 1017 -25.52 38.52 -10.11
CA VAL A 1017 -25.24 39.03 -8.75
C VAL A 1017 -24.48 40.35 -8.80
N LEU A 1018 -23.43 40.44 -9.62
CA LEU A 1018 -22.54 41.60 -9.74
C LEU A 1018 -23.20 42.84 -10.36
N GLU A 1019 -24.23 42.68 -11.20
CA GLU A 1019 -25.02 43.79 -11.77
C GLU A 1019 -25.67 44.69 -10.69
N ASN A 1020 -25.92 44.16 -9.50
CA ASN A 1020 -26.53 44.90 -8.39
C ASN A 1020 -25.52 45.78 -7.62
N PHE A 1021 -24.23 45.75 -7.96
CA PHE A 1021 -23.18 46.50 -7.26
C PHE A 1021 -22.78 47.77 -8.02
N LEU A 1022 -22.93 48.92 -7.37
CA LEU A 1022 -22.42 50.21 -7.89
C LEU A 1022 -20.89 50.21 -8.04
N ASP A 1023 -20.20 49.62 -7.07
CA ASP A 1023 -18.77 49.32 -7.13
C ASP A 1023 -18.59 47.80 -6.94
N PRO A 1024 -18.48 47.02 -8.03
CA PRO A 1024 -18.46 45.57 -7.94
C PRO A 1024 -17.15 45.04 -7.36
N PRO A 1025 -17.19 43.88 -6.67
CA PRO A 1025 -16.00 43.18 -6.21
C PRO A 1025 -14.96 42.95 -7.30
N LEU A 1026 -13.68 43.02 -6.92
CA LEU A 1026 -12.57 42.53 -7.75
C LEU A 1026 -12.65 40.99 -7.81
N LEU A 1027 -12.56 40.42 -9.01
CA LEU A 1027 -12.47 38.97 -9.20
C LEU A 1027 -10.99 38.56 -9.27
N LEU A 1028 -10.51 37.77 -8.30
CA LEU A 1028 -9.18 37.17 -8.36
C LEU A 1028 -9.27 35.74 -8.91
N ILE A 1029 -8.54 35.50 -9.98
CA ILE A 1029 -8.31 34.17 -10.58
C ILE A 1029 -7.06 33.62 -9.90
N SER A 1030 -7.25 32.72 -8.94
CA SER A 1030 -6.13 32.07 -8.26
C SER A 1030 -5.62 30.92 -9.13
N SER A 1031 -4.43 31.05 -9.73
CA SER A 1031 -3.89 30.05 -10.67
C SER A 1031 -2.36 30.03 -10.74
N ASP A 1032 -1.77 28.88 -10.45
CA ASP A 1032 -0.53 28.45 -11.09
C ASP A 1032 -0.81 27.89 -12.51
N MET A 1033 0.23 27.77 -13.34
CA MET A 1033 0.15 27.33 -14.74
C MET A 1033 0.47 25.83 -14.88
N ASN A 1034 1.23 25.39 -15.89
CA ASN A 1034 1.55 23.97 -16.06
C ASN A 1034 2.48 23.43 -14.96
N HIS A 1035 2.23 22.19 -14.54
CA HIS A 1035 2.94 21.48 -13.48
C HIS A 1035 3.83 20.35 -14.01
N TYR A 1036 4.99 20.22 -13.38
CA TYR A 1036 5.88 19.05 -13.41
C TYR A 1036 6.45 18.64 -14.78
N ALA A 1037 6.49 19.55 -15.76
CA ALA A 1037 7.31 19.40 -16.96
C ALA A 1037 8.69 20.08 -16.79
N SER A 1038 9.64 19.83 -17.68
CA SER A 1038 10.91 20.58 -17.69
C SER A 1038 10.68 22.07 -17.97
N ASP A 1039 11.51 22.97 -17.47
CA ASP A 1039 11.34 24.43 -17.57
C ASP A 1039 10.99 24.90 -19.00
N ALA A 1040 11.74 24.45 -20.00
CA ALA A 1040 11.50 24.80 -21.41
C ALA A 1040 10.12 24.34 -21.93
N GLU A 1041 9.64 23.18 -21.47
CA GLU A 1041 8.34 22.62 -21.87
C GLU A 1041 7.19 23.27 -21.09
N THR A 1042 7.37 23.57 -19.79
CA THR A 1042 6.45 24.38 -19.00
C THR A 1042 6.27 25.75 -19.66
N ARG A 1043 7.36 26.45 -20.01
CA ARG A 1043 7.28 27.74 -20.74
C ARG A 1043 6.54 27.61 -22.08
N ARG A 1044 6.81 26.54 -22.85
CA ARG A 1044 6.12 26.30 -24.13
C ARG A 1044 4.62 26.10 -23.95
N LEU A 1045 4.21 25.25 -23.02
CA LEU A 1045 2.80 24.95 -22.74
C LEU A 1045 2.08 26.18 -22.18
N ASP A 1046 2.69 26.87 -21.22
CA ASP A 1046 2.13 28.08 -20.63
C ASP A 1046 1.96 29.19 -21.65
N THR A 1047 2.89 29.33 -22.61
CA THR A 1047 2.77 30.30 -23.71
C THR A 1047 1.52 30.04 -24.57
N LEU A 1048 1.15 28.77 -24.80
CA LEU A 1048 -0.08 28.42 -25.54
C LEU A 1048 -1.34 28.81 -24.76
N ALA A 1049 -1.39 28.53 -23.46
CA ALA A 1049 -2.51 28.93 -22.61
C ALA A 1049 -2.61 30.46 -22.48
N LEU A 1050 -1.50 31.14 -22.20
CA LEU A 1050 -1.46 32.60 -22.05
C LEU A 1050 -1.81 33.32 -23.35
N ALA A 1051 -1.47 32.76 -24.52
CA ALA A 1051 -1.87 33.35 -25.80
C ALA A 1051 -3.40 33.42 -25.96
N GLU A 1052 -4.16 32.39 -25.59
CA GLU A 1052 -5.62 32.43 -25.63
C GLU A 1052 -6.23 33.26 -24.49
N PHE A 1053 -5.62 33.25 -23.30
CA PHE A 1053 -6.00 34.14 -22.21
C PHE A 1053 -5.86 35.62 -22.61
N ASP A 1054 -4.72 36.01 -23.18
CA ASP A 1054 -4.42 37.40 -23.57
C ASP A 1054 -5.19 37.84 -24.84
N ARG A 1055 -5.61 36.89 -25.69
CA ARG A 1055 -6.61 37.08 -26.76
C ARG A 1055 -8.04 37.25 -26.24
N LEU A 1056 -8.27 37.07 -24.95
CA LEU A 1056 -9.59 37.07 -24.30
C LEU A 1056 -10.51 35.99 -24.88
N ASN A 1057 -9.99 34.79 -25.11
CA ASN A 1057 -10.70 33.66 -25.71
C ASN A 1057 -10.79 32.47 -24.74
N GLU A 1058 -11.75 32.53 -23.82
CA GLU A 1058 -11.94 31.54 -22.76
C GLU A 1058 -12.24 30.11 -23.25
N ASP A 1059 -12.92 29.94 -24.38
CA ASP A 1059 -13.33 28.62 -24.87
C ASP A 1059 -12.13 27.96 -25.54
N ALA A 1060 -11.37 28.69 -26.36
CA ALA A 1060 -10.10 28.20 -26.88
C ALA A 1060 -9.04 28.01 -25.80
N LEU A 1061 -9.05 28.79 -24.71
CA LEU A 1061 -8.18 28.56 -23.54
C LEU A 1061 -8.49 27.19 -22.90
N PHE A 1062 -9.78 26.86 -22.71
CA PHE A 1062 -10.22 25.56 -22.19
C PHE A 1062 -9.83 24.41 -23.12
N GLU A 1063 -10.12 24.54 -24.42
CA GLU A 1063 -9.79 23.54 -25.44
C GLU A 1063 -8.28 23.35 -25.60
N THR A 1064 -7.50 24.44 -25.60
CA THR A 1064 -6.03 24.41 -25.71
C THR A 1064 -5.42 23.69 -24.51
N CYS A 1065 -5.89 23.99 -23.29
CA CYS A 1065 -5.40 23.32 -22.10
C CYS A 1065 -5.77 21.84 -22.07
N GLN A 1066 -6.99 21.49 -22.48
CA GLN A 1066 -7.43 20.09 -22.54
C GLN A 1066 -6.64 19.28 -23.59
N SER A 1067 -6.50 19.82 -24.81
CA SER A 1067 -5.87 19.14 -25.95
C SER A 1067 -4.34 19.03 -25.83
N ASN A 1068 -3.68 20.00 -25.18
CA ASN A 1068 -2.23 19.97 -24.94
C ASN A 1068 -1.87 19.43 -23.54
N HIS A 1069 -2.87 18.90 -22.80
CA HIS A 1069 -2.72 18.40 -21.43
C HIS A 1069 -2.03 19.39 -20.46
N ILE A 1070 -2.31 20.70 -20.63
CA ILE A 1070 -1.76 21.77 -19.80
C ILE A 1070 -2.44 21.69 -18.43
N SER A 1071 -1.64 21.42 -17.41
CA SER A 1071 -2.12 21.22 -16.03
C SER A 1071 -2.33 22.54 -15.26
N MET A 1072 -2.83 23.57 -15.95
CA MET A 1072 -3.20 24.87 -15.37
C MET A 1072 -4.33 24.68 -14.34
N CYS A 1073 -4.00 24.83 -13.06
CA CYS A 1073 -4.93 24.53 -11.97
C CYS A 1073 -6.16 25.47 -12.00
N GLY A 1074 -5.95 26.78 -12.12
CA GLY A 1074 -7.00 27.79 -12.15
C GLY A 1074 -7.65 28.00 -13.52
N LEU A 1075 -7.57 27.03 -14.44
CA LEU A 1075 -8.25 27.08 -15.74
C LEU A 1075 -9.76 27.36 -15.61
N VAL A 1076 -10.45 26.63 -14.72
CA VAL A 1076 -11.91 26.79 -14.52
C VAL A 1076 -12.25 28.18 -13.94
N PRO A 1077 -11.58 28.66 -12.87
CA PRO A 1077 -11.66 30.06 -12.45
C PRO A 1077 -11.44 31.08 -13.57
N ALA A 1078 -10.39 30.92 -14.39
CA ALA A 1078 -10.07 31.85 -15.47
C ALA A 1078 -11.22 31.96 -16.49
N VAL A 1079 -11.69 30.81 -16.98
CA VAL A 1079 -12.80 30.73 -17.95
C VAL A 1079 -14.08 31.35 -17.38
N ILE A 1080 -14.43 31.06 -16.13
CA ILE A 1080 -15.60 31.64 -15.45
C ILE A 1080 -15.49 33.16 -15.39
N VAL A 1081 -14.37 33.69 -14.90
CA VAL A 1081 -14.17 35.15 -14.73
C VAL A 1081 -14.20 35.86 -16.08
N MET A 1082 -13.54 35.33 -17.11
CA MET A 1082 -13.55 35.91 -18.46
C MET A 1082 -14.97 35.95 -19.04
N LYS A 1083 -15.75 34.86 -18.92
CA LYS A 1083 -17.17 34.84 -19.34
C LYS A 1083 -18.02 35.84 -18.57
N THR A 1084 -17.85 35.95 -17.26
CA THR A 1084 -18.58 36.93 -16.43
C THR A 1084 -18.26 38.35 -16.87
N LEU A 1085 -16.98 38.70 -17.06
CA LEU A 1085 -16.60 40.05 -17.47
C LEU A 1085 -17.06 40.39 -18.89
N LYS A 1086 -17.08 39.44 -19.82
CA LYS A 1086 -17.71 39.62 -21.15
C LYS A 1086 -19.21 39.89 -21.04
N LYS A 1087 -19.94 39.14 -20.22
CA LYS A 1087 -21.39 39.34 -19.99
C LYS A 1087 -21.69 40.73 -19.42
N LEU A 1088 -20.83 41.22 -18.52
CA LEU A 1088 -20.93 42.56 -17.93
C LEU A 1088 -20.44 43.69 -18.86
N GLY A 1089 -19.86 43.39 -20.03
CA GLY A 1089 -19.24 44.39 -20.90
C GLY A 1089 -17.97 45.04 -20.32
N ARG A 1090 -17.21 44.31 -19.49
CA ARG A 1090 -16.07 44.79 -18.68
C ARG A 1090 -14.75 44.05 -18.95
N LEU A 1091 -14.62 43.39 -20.10
CA LEU A 1091 -13.37 42.73 -20.52
C LEU A 1091 -12.86 43.35 -21.82
N ASN A 1092 -11.88 44.24 -21.73
CA ASN A 1092 -11.33 44.97 -22.88
C ASN A 1092 -9.93 44.48 -23.26
N ARG A 1093 -9.05 44.23 -22.27
CA ARG A 1093 -7.68 43.74 -22.51
C ARG A 1093 -7.09 43.01 -21.29
N SER A 1094 -6.13 42.14 -21.57
CA SER A 1094 -5.20 41.60 -20.58
C SER A 1094 -3.92 42.45 -20.55
N ILE A 1095 -3.33 42.61 -19.36
CA ILE A 1095 -2.04 43.27 -19.14
C ILE A 1095 -1.12 42.32 -18.38
N GLU A 1096 0.07 42.05 -18.92
CA GLU A 1096 1.09 41.25 -18.23
C GLU A 1096 1.71 42.02 -17.06
N VAL A 1097 1.75 41.36 -15.89
CA VAL A 1097 2.54 41.79 -14.73
C VAL A 1097 3.92 41.12 -14.75
N GLY A 1098 3.94 39.83 -15.08
CA GLY A 1098 5.13 39.03 -15.30
C GLY A 1098 4.81 37.54 -15.44
N TYR A 1099 5.84 36.76 -15.77
CA TYR A 1099 5.82 35.30 -15.82
C TYR A 1099 7.10 34.77 -15.16
N ALA A 1100 6.99 33.63 -14.48
CA ALA A 1100 8.06 32.97 -13.73
C ALA A 1100 7.89 31.44 -13.74
N THR A 1101 8.90 30.70 -13.32
CA THR A 1101 8.79 29.26 -13.04
C THR A 1101 9.50 28.88 -11.75
N SER A 1102 9.15 27.74 -11.17
CA SER A 1102 9.80 27.23 -9.96
C SER A 1102 11.32 27.02 -10.13
N ALA A 1103 11.81 26.81 -11.36
CA ALA A 1103 13.23 26.66 -11.66
C ALA A 1103 14.07 27.87 -11.24
N GLU A 1104 13.49 29.08 -11.32
CA GLU A 1104 14.15 30.33 -10.93
C GLU A 1104 14.38 30.42 -9.41
N ALA A 1105 13.61 29.68 -8.61
CA ALA A 1105 13.69 29.64 -7.14
C ALA A 1105 14.28 28.32 -6.58
N SER A 1106 14.30 27.24 -7.36
CA SER A 1106 14.85 25.93 -6.97
C SER A 1106 16.20 25.60 -7.62
N GLY A 1107 16.50 26.13 -8.80
CA GLY A 1107 17.58 25.68 -9.67
C GLY A 1107 17.31 24.37 -10.43
N ASP A 1108 16.18 23.69 -10.16
CA ASP A 1108 15.78 22.46 -10.85
C ASP A 1108 14.95 22.80 -12.10
N THR A 1109 15.55 22.57 -13.28
CA THR A 1109 14.91 22.76 -14.58
C THR A 1109 14.21 21.50 -15.11
N THR A 1110 14.28 20.37 -14.40
CA THR A 1110 13.75 19.07 -14.87
C THR A 1110 12.26 18.88 -14.56
N ARG A 1111 11.77 19.50 -13.46
CA ARG A 1111 10.40 19.37 -12.99
C ARG A 1111 9.89 20.67 -12.37
N CYS A 1112 9.22 21.47 -13.18
CA CYS A 1112 8.90 22.87 -12.92
C CYS A 1112 7.39 23.12 -12.85
N VAL A 1113 6.98 24.11 -12.06
CA VAL A 1113 5.64 24.72 -12.12
C VAL A 1113 5.76 26.13 -12.68
N GLY A 1114 4.88 26.52 -13.59
CA GLY A 1114 4.82 27.88 -14.15
C GLY A 1114 3.91 28.81 -13.35
N TYR A 1115 4.23 30.11 -13.35
CA TYR A 1115 3.50 31.15 -12.63
C TYR A 1115 3.28 32.37 -13.53
N ALA A 1116 2.06 32.89 -13.59
CA ALA A 1116 1.73 34.04 -14.42
C ALA A 1116 0.92 35.07 -13.64
N GLY A 1117 1.27 36.35 -13.81
CA GLY A 1117 0.52 37.49 -13.29
C GLY A 1117 -0.15 38.27 -14.43
N ARG A 1118 -1.46 38.44 -14.38
CA ARG A 1118 -2.26 39.20 -15.35
C ARG A 1118 -3.23 40.16 -14.67
N LEU A 1119 -3.50 41.30 -15.30
CA LEU A 1119 -4.59 42.21 -14.93
C LEU A 1119 -5.61 42.26 -16.08
N LEU A 1120 -6.90 42.23 -15.76
CA LEU A 1120 -8.00 42.33 -16.73
C LEU A 1120 -8.76 43.65 -16.52
N VAL A 1121 -8.80 44.47 -17.58
CA VAL A 1121 -9.40 45.83 -17.59
C VAL A 1121 -10.31 46.03 -18.80
#